data_AF-A0A0R3AD43-F1
#
_entry.id   AF-A0A0R3AD43-F1
#
_cell.length_a   1.000
_cell.length_b   1.000
_cell.length_c   1.000
_cell.angle_alpha   90.00
_cell.angle_beta   90.00
_cell.angle_gamma   90.00
#
_symmetry.space_group_name_H-M   'P 1'
#
loop_
_entity.id
_entity.type
_entity.pdbx_description
1 polymer ?
#
loop_
_entity_poly.entity_id
_entity_poly.type
_entity_poly.pdbx_seq_one_letter_code
_entity_poly.pdbx_strand_id
1 'polypeptide(L)'
;MDTHSPTYTRLFKEDWELLCSASSMAAIDSPVAYLKALYVFAQTLENSANGQTGKVTLDQRRPELKALPIDERSLTAVIPQLSIINETLAHQIDTYLTKTAGENRGRSLDTVLGLQRFPFALPFERAHRQCWLSLSAGKPQLGELSYRISLKLPTTQRAQNAYGVVRHAAYEAQRLLCGLSPAQQNLLTEPFLDSSGNLHATEFFARHYGLQEESLRKMSHWLHQTELTRNQAQALLACGRDLPVLSGNVSAAALPRRSARRQIHERAAYVNGPITENAQTQQPLSIANAELQNTSWNRYQRLHRMIRLQRWTQLPFEALDALLISVVRREQDADLHQPCNDNTLRALGVYRYLERRYGLPLEGFAAMLDELPVWASGNRLSLYDQVFNHASMPGETLRVDVPNLALHEALPDNLRHRLCAGLNLGDTPDALHWVIGQARRYLPSPCPPLTFYSALYRQARIARLFGLSVLDSHHVAALLGGTDYTVQLVNPSLRRSGVNAPPDMLDVLMQMDWLVGWLKDTRQSVDQLRRRLVLEPDVQPAQIQAYLNQLDDLVQLTRQGLLAPEDIADLTLPQPEPDTRSAPIPWHALIVQGLLHSPPQFKPSAPTELPRTLVQLIEARTLSLDPDRNAAQHAVAKHAITKKLGEFYRQLQPLKDKIDALFSTPSNVPGDPALHLQSRRLAARQIARTATAQSHLDLVKHLLLLLPDAEELLELAVSRQTLNTFLLHPHWLSQEQTQGSLLKLTLNTLYLLQRFAHCLDTYGLAQDSVLDYLQRANTPSPAGVDTSATTRLAALLKWEVGEIEHLAAHLPNKQVNTLADLDWILRCHQAVRLTGLCAKTLLKATDLHATLMNEDWRHVGSALITTAP
;
A
#
# COMPACT_ATOMS: atom_id res chain seq x y z
N MET A 1 -71.37 -41.51 -64.63
CA MET A 1 -70.27 -41.15 -63.72
C MET A 1 -70.75 -39.95 -62.92
N ASP A 2 -71.21 -40.20 -61.70
CA ASP A 2 -71.97 -39.24 -60.91
C ASP A 2 -71.10 -38.08 -60.43
N THR A 3 -71.52 -36.87 -60.80
CA THR A 3 -70.95 -35.58 -60.41
C THR A 3 -71.21 -35.23 -58.94
N HIS A 4 -71.51 -36.22 -58.08
CA HIS A 4 -71.86 -36.07 -56.65
C HIS A 4 -71.01 -36.94 -55.72
N SER A 5 -69.92 -37.56 -56.21
CA SER A 5 -68.99 -38.22 -55.30
C SER A 5 -68.33 -37.20 -54.37
N PRO A 6 -68.25 -37.45 -53.04
CA PRO A 6 -67.57 -36.58 -52.10
C PRO A 6 -66.06 -36.61 -52.38
N THR A 7 -65.59 -35.72 -53.25
CA THR A 7 -64.16 -35.51 -53.47
C THR A 7 -63.60 -34.64 -52.35
N TYR A 8 -62.36 -34.91 -51.94
CA TYR A 8 -61.67 -34.19 -50.88
C TYR A 8 -61.75 -32.66 -51.06
N THR A 9 -61.51 -32.17 -52.28
CA THR A 9 -61.60 -30.75 -52.66
C THR A 9 -62.98 -30.10 -52.53
N ARG A 10 -64.07 -30.89 -52.45
CA ARG A 10 -65.43 -30.40 -52.21
C ARG A 10 -65.80 -30.41 -50.74
N LEU A 11 -65.30 -31.39 -49.98
CA LEU A 11 -65.50 -31.50 -48.54
C LEU A 11 -64.62 -30.53 -47.76
N PHE A 12 -63.41 -30.29 -48.26
CA PHE A 12 -62.42 -29.39 -47.69
C PHE A 12 -62.07 -28.34 -48.75
N LYS A 13 -62.62 -27.13 -48.60
CA LYS A 13 -62.23 -25.98 -49.41
C LYS A 13 -60.84 -25.55 -48.98
N GLU A 14 -59.81 -26.09 -49.63
CA GLU A 14 -58.43 -25.69 -49.40
C GLU A 14 -58.25 -24.22 -49.77
N ASP A 15 -57.88 -23.42 -48.78
CA ASP A 15 -57.46 -22.04 -49.00
C ASP A 15 -55.98 -22.07 -49.38
N TRP A 16 -55.70 -21.92 -50.67
CA TRP A 16 -54.33 -21.98 -51.21
C TRP A 16 -53.45 -20.84 -50.67
N GLU A 17 -54.04 -19.77 -50.11
CA GLU A 17 -53.30 -18.71 -49.42
C GLU A 17 -52.76 -19.16 -48.05
N LEU A 18 -53.22 -20.29 -47.50
CA LEU A 18 -52.75 -20.87 -46.25
C LEU A 18 -51.63 -21.91 -46.44
N LEU A 19 -51.17 -22.15 -47.67
CA LEU A 19 -50.02 -23.01 -47.92
C LEU A 19 -48.72 -22.27 -47.56
N CYS A 20 -47.84 -22.97 -46.84
CA CYS A 20 -46.54 -22.44 -46.47
C CYS A 20 -45.42 -23.41 -46.87
N SER A 21 -44.18 -22.92 -46.94
CA SER A 21 -43.03 -23.79 -47.19
C SER A 21 -42.80 -24.75 -46.03
N ALA A 22 -42.18 -25.90 -46.28
CA ALA A 22 -41.81 -26.86 -45.22
C ALA A 22 -40.86 -26.27 -44.17
N SER A 23 -40.11 -25.21 -44.52
CA SER A 23 -39.24 -24.48 -43.61
C SER A 23 -39.95 -23.34 -42.86
N SER A 24 -41.24 -23.12 -43.12
CA SER A 24 -42.02 -22.05 -42.50
C SER A 24 -42.34 -22.39 -41.04
N MET A 25 -42.36 -21.37 -40.19
CA MET A 25 -42.87 -21.52 -38.82
C MET A 25 -44.36 -21.93 -38.79
N ALA A 26 -45.12 -21.62 -39.85
CA ALA A 26 -46.52 -21.98 -39.97
C ALA A 26 -46.75 -23.43 -40.44
N ALA A 27 -45.68 -24.17 -40.78
CA ALA A 27 -45.79 -25.56 -41.19
C ALA A 27 -46.33 -26.41 -40.03
N ILE A 28 -47.16 -27.42 -40.36
CA ILE A 28 -47.83 -28.27 -39.36
C ILE A 28 -46.86 -29.15 -38.57
N ASP A 29 -45.68 -29.41 -39.14
CA ASP A 29 -44.56 -30.17 -38.59
C ASP A 29 -43.43 -29.26 -38.07
N SER A 30 -43.67 -27.95 -37.99
CA SER A 30 -42.69 -27.00 -37.48
C SER A 30 -42.43 -27.19 -35.98
N PRO A 31 -41.27 -26.74 -35.47
CA PRO A 31 -41.02 -26.70 -34.02
C PRO A 31 -42.07 -25.88 -33.25
N VAL A 32 -42.68 -24.88 -33.90
CA VAL A 32 -43.77 -24.07 -33.34
C VAL A 32 -45.03 -24.90 -33.15
N ALA A 33 -45.42 -25.68 -34.17
CA ALA A 33 -46.57 -26.57 -34.08
C ALA A 33 -46.36 -27.62 -32.98
N TYR A 34 -45.14 -28.16 -32.87
CA TYR A 34 -44.76 -29.07 -31.80
C TYR A 34 -44.82 -28.42 -30.40
N LEU A 35 -44.24 -27.23 -30.23
CA LEU A 35 -44.28 -26.48 -28.96
C LEU A 35 -45.72 -26.19 -28.52
N LYS A 36 -46.59 -25.77 -29.45
CA LYS A 36 -48.02 -25.55 -29.19
C LYS A 36 -48.70 -26.84 -28.74
N ALA A 37 -48.48 -27.95 -29.45
CA ALA A 37 -49.05 -29.25 -29.09
C ALA A 37 -48.61 -29.69 -27.69
N LEU A 38 -47.31 -29.52 -27.36
CA LEU A 38 -46.77 -29.81 -26.03
C LEU A 38 -47.40 -28.95 -24.95
N TYR A 39 -47.56 -27.64 -25.20
CA TYR A 39 -48.15 -26.72 -24.23
C TYR A 39 -49.61 -27.08 -23.92
N VAL A 40 -50.41 -27.35 -24.95
CA VAL A 40 -51.82 -27.79 -24.80
C VAL A 40 -51.89 -29.15 -24.09
N PHE A 41 -50.99 -30.07 -24.43
CA PHE A 41 -50.91 -31.37 -23.76
C PHE A 41 -50.58 -31.21 -22.28
N ALA A 42 -49.60 -30.38 -21.93
CA ALA A 42 -49.24 -30.09 -20.54
C ALA A 42 -50.43 -29.51 -19.75
N GLN A 43 -51.18 -28.57 -20.33
CA GLN A 43 -52.39 -28.02 -19.70
C GLN A 43 -53.48 -29.07 -19.50
N THR A 44 -53.64 -29.98 -20.46
CA THR A 44 -54.61 -31.09 -20.36
C THR A 44 -54.23 -32.06 -19.23
N LEU A 45 -52.94 -32.37 -19.08
CA LEU A 45 -52.42 -33.16 -17.96
C LEU A 45 -52.64 -32.48 -16.60
N GLU A 46 -52.38 -31.18 -16.52
CA GLU A 46 -52.58 -30.41 -15.27
C GLU A 46 -54.06 -30.37 -14.87
N ASN A 47 -54.98 -30.29 -15.84
CA ASN A 47 -56.43 -30.28 -15.61
C ASN A 47 -57.02 -31.66 -15.27
N SER A 48 -56.40 -32.75 -15.70
CA SER A 48 -56.91 -34.13 -15.53
C SER A 48 -56.47 -34.85 -14.24
N ALA A 49 -55.49 -34.32 -13.51
CA ALA A 49 -54.98 -34.96 -12.29
C ALA A 49 -55.88 -34.75 -11.05
N ASN A 50 -56.19 -35.81 -10.28
CA ASN A 50 -57.07 -35.75 -9.08
C ASN A 50 -56.30 -35.87 -7.75
N GLY A 51 -55.25 -35.06 -7.55
CA GLY A 51 -54.45 -35.06 -6.31
C GLY A 51 -55.04 -34.16 -5.20
N GLN A 52 -54.82 -34.51 -3.92
CA GLN A 52 -55.27 -33.75 -2.75
C GLN A 52 -54.39 -32.54 -2.38
N THR A 53 -53.16 -32.45 -2.92
CA THR A 53 -52.24 -31.32 -2.71
C THR A 53 -52.42 -30.25 -3.78
N GLY A 54 -52.27 -28.97 -3.41
CA GLY A 54 -52.30 -27.86 -4.38
C GLY A 54 -51.28 -28.05 -5.50
N LYS A 55 -51.71 -27.91 -6.75
CA LYS A 55 -50.87 -28.09 -7.95
C LYS A 55 -50.08 -26.82 -8.25
N VAL A 56 -48.78 -26.95 -8.49
CA VAL A 56 -47.95 -25.87 -9.05
C VAL A 56 -47.95 -26.01 -10.57
N THR A 57 -48.78 -25.23 -11.26
CA THR A 57 -49.01 -25.33 -12.72
C THR A 57 -47.82 -24.83 -13.53
N LEU A 58 -47.79 -25.14 -14.83
CA LEU A 58 -46.77 -24.64 -15.75
C LEU A 58 -46.83 -23.10 -15.81
N ASP A 59 -48.03 -22.52 -15.89
CA ASP A 59 -48.26 -21.07 -15.85
C ASP A 59 -47.75 -20.41 -14.56
N GLN A 60 -47.73 -21.14 -13.43
CA GLN A 60 -47.19 -20.63 -12.16
C GLN A 60 -45.66 -20.73 -12.11
N ARG A 61 -45.08 -21.80 -12.67
CA ARG A 61 -43.63 -22.03 -12.67
C ARG A 61 -42.90 -21.19 -13.71
N ARG A 62 -43.51 -21.03 -14.90
CA ARG A 62 -42.92 -20.39 -16.09
C ARG A 62 -43.97 -19.49 -16.77
N PRO A 63 -44.43 -18.42 -16.09
CA PRO A 63 -45.48 -17.54 -16.61
C PRO A 63 -45.13 -16.90 -17.96
N GLU A 64 -43.85 -16.73 -18.24
CA GLU A 64 -43.34 -16.15 -19.48
C GLU A 64 -43.56 -17.05 -20.71
N LEU A 65 -43.66 -18.39 -20.55
CA LEU A 65 -43.91 -19.28 -21.68
C LEU A 65 -45.29 -19.03 -22.31
N LYS A 66 -46.27 -18.62 -21.50
CA LYS A 66 -47.61 -18.25 -21.95
C LYS A 66 -47.61 -16.97 -22.78
N ALA A 67 -46.71 -16.04 -22.47
CA ALA A 67 -46.61 -14.72 -23.09
C ALA A 67 -45.51 -14.65 -24.17
N LEU A 68 -44.81 -15.76 -24.44
CA LEU A 68 -43.70 -15.82 -25.39
C LEU A 68 -44.21 -15.54 -26.82
N PRO A 69 -43.79 -14.44 -27.47
CA PRO A 69 -44.12 -14.21 -28.86
C PRO A 69 -43.42 -15.26 -29.73
N ILE A 70 -44.20 -15.89 -30.60
CA ILE A 70 -43.67 -16.85 -31.57
C ILE A 70 -43.40 -16.09 -32.87
N ASP A 71 -42.12 -15.82 -33.11
CA ASP A 71 -41.62 -15.11 -34.28
C ASP A 71 -40.31 -15.77 -34.78
N GLU A 72 -39.73 -15.24 -35.85
CA GLU A 72 -38.51 -15.79 -36.44
C GLU A 72 -37.34 -15.74 -35.45
N ARG A 73 -37.27 -14.71 -34.61
CA ARG A 73 -36.21 -14.54 -33.63
C ARG A 73 -36.34 -15.56 -32.50
N SER A 74 -37.54 -15.80 -31.95
CA SER A 74 -37.72 -16.78 -30.88
C SER A 74 -37.53 -18.22 -31.35
N LEU A 75 -37.75 -18.50 -32.64
CA LEU A 75 -37.48 -19.80 -33.25
C LEU A 75 -35.99 -20.05 -33.54
N THR A 76 -35.26 -19.04 -33.99
CA THR A 76 -33.90 -19.22 -34.57
C THR A 76 -32.77 -18.65 -33.72
N ALA A 77 -33.04 -17.72 -32.79
CA ALA A 77 -31.98 -17.08 -32.01
C ALA A 77 -31.31 -18.08 -31.06
N VAL A 78 -29.99 -18.17 -31.14
CA VAL A 78 -29.17 -18.95 -30.21
C VAL A 78 -28.86 -18.09 -28.99
N ILE A 79 -29.35 -18.50 -27.82
CA ILE A 79 -29.14 -17.82 -26.55
C ILE A 79 -28.45 -18.75 -25.53
N PRO A 80 -27.55 -18.23 -24.67
CA PRO A 80 -26.94 -19.05 -23.62
C PRO A 80 -27.99 -19.58 -22.64
N GLN A 81 -27.99 -20.90 -22.40
CA GLN A 81 -28.94 -21.54 -21.48
C GLN A 81 -28.91 -20.92 -20.07
N LEU A 82 -27.72 -20.52 -19.60
CA LEU A 82 -27.57 -19.90 -18.28
C LEU A 82 -28.30 -18.55 -18.17
N SER A 83 -28.41 -17.80 -19.27
CA SER A 83 -29.17 -16.53 -19.28
C SER A 83 -30.65 -16.78 -19.01
N ILE A 84 -31.23 -17.79 -19.66
CA ILE A 84 -32.64 -18.18 -19.43
C ILE A 84 -32.86 -18.57 -17.97
N ILE A 85 -31.93 -19.35 -17.40
CA ILE A 85 -32.01 -19.76 -15.99
C ILE A 85 -31.97 -18.54 -15.07
N ASN A 86 -31.01 -17.63 -15.27
CA ASN A 86 -30.86 -16.44 -14.44
C ASN A 86 -32.06 -15.50 -14.55
N GLU A 87 -32.57 -15.28 -15.77
CA GLU A 87 -33.76 -14.46 -16.01
C GLU A 87 -35.00 -15.05 -15.32
N THR A 88 -35.19 -16.36 -15.44
CA THR A 88 -36.31 -17.06 -14.82
C THR A 88 -36.25 -16.95 -13.29
N LEU A 89 -35.07 -17.23 -12.70
CA LEU A 89 -34.87 -17.13 -11.25
C LEU A 89 -35.02 -15.68 -10.76
N ALA A 90 -34.44 -14.71 -11.46
CA ALA A 90 -34.55 -13.30 -11.10
C ALA A 90 -36.01 -12.84 -11.11
N HIS A 91 -36.77 -13.17 -12.16
CA HIS A 91 -38.18 -12.82 -12.27
C HIS A 91 -39.03 -13.40 -11.13
N GLN A 92 -38.81 -14.67 -10.78
CA GLN A 92 -39.51 -15.31 -9.67
C GLN A 92 -39.17 -14.64 -8.33
N ILE A 93 -37.89 -14.34 -8.08
CA ILE A 93 -37.46 -13.69 -6.84
C ILE A 93 -38.02 -12.26 -6.78
N ASP A 94 -37.95 -11.47 -7.85
CA ASP A 94 -38.51 -10.11 -7.88
C ASP A 94 -40.03 -10.13 -7.64
N THR A 95 -40.74 -11.08 -8.25
CA THR A 95 -42.18 -11.28 -8.00
C THR A 95 -42.45 -11.63 -6.54
N TYR A 96 -41.60 -12.45 -5.92
CA TYR A 96 -41.69 -12.74 -4.48
C TYR A 96 -41.43 -11.49 -3.64
N LEU A 97 -40.39 -10.71 -3.95
CA LEU A 97 -40.02 -9.50 -3.20
C LEU A 97 -41.08 -8.38 -3.26
N THR A 98 -41.88 -8.32 -4.33
CA THR A 98 -43.00 -7.36 -4.42
C THR A 98 -44.18 -7.76 -3.51
N LYS A 99 -44.41 -9.07 -3.32
CA LYS A 99 -45.55 -9.62 -2.58
C LYS A 99 -45.26 -9.93 -1.11
N THR A 100 -43.99 -10.09 -0.74
CA THR A 100 -43.58 -10.50 0.61
C THR A 100 -43.86 -9.41 1.65
N ALA A 101 -44.25 -9.82 2.86
CA ALA A 101 -44.28 -8.96 4.03
C ALA A 101 -42.93 -9.04 4.77
N GLY A 102 -42.28 -7.91 5.04
CA GLY A 102 -41.02 -7.85 5.78
C GLY A 102 -40.02 -6.82 5.24
N GLU A 103 -38.81 -6.84 5.78
CA GLU A 103 -37.78 -5.81 5.52
C GLU A 103 -37.30 -5.76 4.07
N ASN A 104 -37.42 -6.87 3.33
CA ASN A 104 -36.97 -6.97 1.94
C ASN A 104 -38.04 -6.56 0.92
N ARG A 105 -39.25 -6.17 1.36
CA ARG A 105 -40.35 -5.82 0.45
C ARG A 105 -39.96 -4.64 -0.45
N GLY A 106 -40.12 -4.82 -1.76
CA GLY A 106 -39.85 -3.78 -2.75
C GLY A 106 -38.37 -3.42 -2.94
N ARG A 107 -37.43 -4.13 -2.30
CA ARG A 107 -35.99 -3.98 -2.57
C ARG A 107 -35.62 -4.71 -3.85
N SER A 108 -34.58 -4.22 -4.53
CA SER A 108 -34.05 -4.90 -5.73
C SER A 108 -33.33 -6.20 -5.38
N LEU A 109 -33.34 -7.17 -6.29
CA LEU A 109 -32.63 -8.45 -6.16
C LEU A 109 -31.16 -8.26 -5.72
N ASP A 110 -30.41 -7.38 -6.38
CA ASP A 110 -29.01 -7.10 -6.05
C ASP A 110 -28.83 -6.63 -4.60
N THR A 111 -29.75 -5.79 -4.10
CA THR A 111 -29.71 -5.30 -2.73
C THR A 111 -29.96 -6.43 -1.74
N VAL A 112 -30.94 -7.29 -2.03
CA VAL A 112 -31.26 -8.44 -1.18
C VAL A 112 -30.09 -9.42 -1.14
N LEU A 113 -29.48 -9.76 -2.28
CA LEU A 113 -28.32 -10.66 -2.34
C LEU A 113 -27.11 -10.13 -1.57
N GLY A 114 -26.91 -8.80 -1.51
CA GLY A 114 -25.86 -8.17 -0.71
C GLY A 114 -26.14 -8.20 0.81
N LEU A 115 -27.41 -8.27 1.23
CA LEU A 115 -27.80 -8.25 2.64
C LEU A 115 -27.96 -9.65 3.24
N GLN A 116 -28.35 -10.63 2.42
CA GLN A 116 -28.55 -11.99 2.86
C GLN A 116 -27.24 -12.65 3.31
N ARG A 117 -27.34 -13.51 4.32
CA ARG A 117 -26.19 -14.20 4.93
C ARG A 117 -26.24 -15.72 4.69
N PHE A 118 -27.40 -16.29 4.42
CA PHE A 118 -27.59 -17.70 4.08
C PHE A 118 -28.24 -17.82 2.69
N PRO A 119 -27.81 -18.77 1.83
CA PRO A 119 -26.76 -19.78 2.01
C PRO A 119 -25.34 -19.18 2.14
N PHE A 120 -24.35 -20.00 2.50
CA PHE A 120 -22.96 -19.56 2.75
C PHE A 120 -22.24 -18.97 1.52
N ALA A 121 -22.83 -19.08 0.33
CA ALA A 121 -22.39 -18.35 -0.85
C ALA A 121 -22.63 -16.83 -0.76
N LEU A 122 -23.54 -16.38 0.11
CA LEU A 122 -23.90 -14.98 0.31
C LEU A 122 -23.10 -14.34 1.47
N PRO A 123 -22.92 -13.01 1.47
CA PRO A 123 -23.49 -12.02 0.55
C PRO A 123 -22.84 -11.99 -0.84
N PHE A 124 -23.63 -11.57 -1.83
CA PHE A 124 -23.19 -11.37 -3.21
C PHE A 124 -23.53 -9.95 -3.68
N GLU A 125 -22.51 -9.20 -4.11
CA GLU A 125 -22.68 -7.86 -4.65
C GLU A 125 -22.18 -7.79 -6.10
N ARG A 126 -23.14 -7.70 -7.04
CA ARG A 126 -22.89 -7.73 -8.48
C ARG A 126 -21.87 -6.68 -8.92
N ALA A 127 -22.04 -5.42 -8.50
CA ALA A 127 -21.16 -4.32 -8.90
C ALA A 127 -19.69 -4.56 -8.51
N HIS A 128 -19.44 -5.02 -7.29
CA HIS A 128 -18.09 -5.42 -6.87
C HIS A 128 -17.54 -6.55 -7.75
N ARG A 129 -18.36 -7.57 -8.03
CA ARG A 129 -17.92 -8.71 -8.85
C ARG A 129 -17.56 -8.28 -10.28
N GLN A 130 -18.29 -7.33 -10.85
CA GLN A 130 -17.98 -6.74 -12.15
C GLN A 130 -16.62 -6.04 -12.11
N CYS A 131 -16.37 -5.18 -11.12
CA CYS A 131 -15.07 -4.52 -10.96
C CYS A 131 -13.92 -5.55 -10.85
N TRP A 132 -14.09 -6.55 -9.98
CA TRP A 132 -13.06 -7.55 -9.71
C TRP A 132 -12.73 -8.41 -10.92
N LEU A 133 -13.75 -8.86 -11.67
CA LEU A 133 -13.56 -9.67 -12.88
C LEU A 133 -12.96 -8.83 -14.03
N SER A 134 -13.41 -7.61 -14.25
CA SER A 134 -12.90 -6.77 -15.33
C SER A 134 -11.46 -6.29 -15.10
N LEU A 135 -11.02 -6.22 -13.84
CA LEU A 135 -9.63 -5.95 -13.45
C LEU A 135 -8.82 -7.24 -13.21
N SER A 136 -9.36 -8.41 -13.56
CA SER A 136 -8.60 -9.66 -13.60
C SER A 136 -7.69 -9.70 -14.86
N ALA A 137 -6.86 -10.74 -15.01
CA ALA A 137 -5.93 -10.90 -16.14
C ALA A 137 -4.75 -9.90 -16.22
N GLY A 138 -4.10 -9.60 -15.09
CA GLY A 138 -2.86 -8.81 -15.05
C GLY A 138 -3.05 -7.30 -15.02
N LYS A 139 -4.30 -6.82 -15.00
CA LYS A 139 -4.63 -5.42 -14.71
C LYS A 139 -4.48 -5.10 -13.21
N PRO A 140 -4.23 -3.83 -12.85
CA PRO A 140 -4.18 -3.42 -11.45
C PRO A 140 -5.55 -3.56 -10.78
N GLN A 141 -5.59 -4.11 -9.56
CA GLN A 141 -6.83 -4.23 -8.78
C GLN A 141 -7.21 -2.91 -8.11
N LEU A 142 -8.46 -2.78 -7.63
CA LEU A 142 -9.01 -1.53 -7.10
C LEU A 142 -8.11 -0.82 -6.06
N GLY A 143 -7.64 -1.54 -5.04
CA GLY A 143 -6.74 -0.95 -4.02
C GLY A 143 -5.37 -0.54 -4.57
N GLU A 144 -4.90 -1.21 -5.62
CA GLU A 144 -3.62 -0.92 -6.28
C GLU A 144 -3.68 0.39 -7.07
N LEU A 145 -4.86 0.76 -7.58
CA LEU A 145 -5.05 2.03 -8.31
C LEU A 145 -4.66 3.22 -7.43
N SER A 146 -5.07 3.23 -6.15
CA SER A 146 -4.70 4.30 -5.21
C SER A 146 -3.19 4.42 -4.99
N TYR A 147 -2.46 3.30 -5.02
CA TYR A 147 -1.00 3.32 -4.94
C TYR A 147 -0.34 3.82 -6.23
N ARG A 148 -0.86 3.41 -7.40
CA ARG A 148 -0.35 3.85 -8.70
C ARG A 148 -0.54 5.35 -8.93
N ILE A 149 -1.70 5.88 -8.56
CA ILE A 149 -2.03 7.31 -8.71
C ILE A 149 -1.94 8.08 -7.39
N SER A 150 -1.13 7.59 -6.44
CA SER A 150 -0.89 8.27 -5.16
C SER A 150 -0.38 9.69 -5.39
N LEU A 151 -0.95 10.67 -4.69
CA LEU A 151 -0.55 12.08 -4.81
C LEU A 151 0.86 12.32 -4.26
N LYS A 152 1.22 11.60 -3.19
CA LYS A 152 2.56 11.60 -2.60
C LYS A 152 3.20 10.24 -2.74
N LEU A 153 4.48 10.23 -3.10
CA LEU A 153 5.33 9.04 -3.15
C LEU A 153 6.26 9.03 -1.93
N PRO A 154 6.78 7.86 -1.52
CA PRO A 154 7.63 7.76 -0.33
C PRO A 154 9.08 8.18 -0.63
N THR A 155 9.24 9.41 -1.13
CA THR A 155 10.54 10.00 -1.51
C THR A 155 11.11 10.95 -0.45
N THR A 156 10.35 11.23 0.61
CA THR A 156 10.67 12.24 1.63
C THR A 156 11.65 11.76 2.70
N GLN A 157 12.05 10.48 2.68
CA GLN A 157 12.95 9.85 3.67
C GLN A 157 12.45 9.99 5.11
N ARG A 158 11.12 9.95 5.30
CA ARG A 158 10.45 10.09 6.59
C ARG A 158 9.37 9.03 6.69
N ALA A 159 9.26 8.44 7.88
CA ALA A 159 8.18 7.51 8.19
C ALA A 159 6.81 8.20 8.11
N GLN A 160 6.08 7.96 7.02
CA GLN A 160 4.76 8.58 6.76
C GLN A 160 3.84 7.61 6.01
N ASN A 161 2.53 7.78 6.16
CA ASN A 161 1.50 7.00 5.47
C ASN A 161 0.75 7.83 4.43
N ALA A 162 1.53 8.54 3.61
CA ALA A 162 1.03 9.34 2.49
C ALA A 162 1.00 8.55 1.17
N TYR A 163 1.72 7.41 1.09
CA TYR A 163 1.71 6.56 -0.09
C TYR A 163 0.44 5.71 -0.15
N GLY A 164 -0.30 5.78 -1.26
CA GLY A 164 -1.63 5.19 -1.41
C GLY A 164 -2.77 6.15 -1.08
N VAL A 165 -2.48 7.41 -0.73
CA VAL A 165 -3.48 8.44 -0.45
C VAL A 165 -3.82 9.20 -1.73
N VAL A 166 -5.11 9.20 -2.06
CA VAL A 166 -5.68 9.98 -3.18
C VAL A 166 -6.86 10.79 -2.66
N ARG A 167 -7.92 10.09 -2.25
CA ARG A 167 -9.10 10.66 -1.57
C ARG A 167 -9.23 10.14 -0.16
N HIS A 168 -9.02 8.83 0.01
CA HIS A 168 -9.00 8.15 1.29
C HIS A 168 -7.59 7.93 1.80
N ALA A 169 -7.50 7.66 3.09
CA ALA A 169 -6.28 7.25 3.75
C ALA A 169 -5.74 5.92 3.17
N ALA A 170 -4.43 5.70 3.27
CA ALA A 170 -3.76 4.53 2.68
C ALA A 170 -4.31 3.19 3.20
N TYR A 171 -4.81 3.17 4.45
CA TYR A 171 -5.39 1.96 5.03
C TYR A 171 -6.65 1.49 4.28
N GLU A 172 -7.47 2.38 3.70
CA GLU A 172 -8.63 1.99 2.88
C GLU A 172 -8.19 1.31 1.58
N ALA A 173 -7.14 1.84 0.93
CA ALA A 173 -6.56 1.21 -0.25
C ALA A 173 -6.07 -0.22 0.06
N GLN A 174 -5.41 -0.42 1.20
CA GLN A 174 -4.97 -1.75 1.65
C GLN A 174 -6.14 -2.71 1.89
N ARG A 175 -7.28 -2.24 2.39
CA ARG A 175 -8.49 -3.06 2.53
C ARG A 175 -9.05 -3.46 1.17
N LEU A 176 -9.11 -2.54 0.22
CA LEU A 176 -9.56 -2.83 -1.15
C LEU A 176 -8.66 -3.83 -1.89
N LEU A 177 -7.39 -4.00 -1.50
CA LEU A 177 -6.51 -5.02 -2.06
C LEU A 177 -6.96 -6.46 -1.76
N CYS A 178 -7.76 -6.69 -0.71
CA CYS A 178 -8.16 -8.06 -0.34
C CYS A 178 -9.12 -8.69 -1.37
N GLY A 179 -9.78 -7.87 -2.20
CA GLY A 179 -10.71 -8.32 -3.24
C GLY A 179 -12.02 -8.90 -2.70
N LEU A 180 -12.38 -8.55 -1.47
CA LEU A 180 -13.68 -8.85 -0.86
C LEU A 180 -14.62 -7.65 -1.02
N SER A 181 -15.91 -7.95 -1.21
CA SER A 181 -16.93 -6.92 -1.39
C SER A 181 -17.24 -6.18 -0.09
N PRO A 182 -17.82 -4.96 -0.13
CA PRO A 182 -18.28 -4.25 1.06
C PRO A 182 -19.10 -5.10 2.05
N ALA A 183 -20.09 -5.84 1.56
CA ALA A 183 -20.90 -6.70 2.42
C ALA A 183 -20.11 -7.87 3.04
N GLN A 184 -19.11 -8.40 2.34
CA GLN A 184 -18.22 -9.46 2.82
C GLN A 184 -17.26 -8.92 3.88
N GLN A 185 -16.66 -7.74 3.66
CA GLN A 185 -15.79 -7.10 4.64
C GLN A 185 -16.56 -6.77 5.92
N ASN A 186 -17.75 -6.17 5.80
CA ASN A 186 -18.62 -5.89 6.93
C ASN A 186 -18.98 -7.15 7.72
N LEU A 187 -19.28 -8.27 7.04
CA LEU A 187 -19.57 -9.56 7.70
C LEU A 187 -18.41 -10.02 8.57
N LEU A 188 -17.18 -9.84 8.09
CA LEU A 188 -15.98 -10.29 8.79
C LEU A 188 -15.64 -9.39 9.98
N THR A 189 -15.91 -8.09 9.90
CA THR A 189 -15.54 -7.10 10.92
C THR A 189 -16.68 -6.72 11.87
N GLU A 190 -17.91 -7.18 11.62
CA GLU A 190 -19.05 -6.89 12.49
C GLU A 190 -18.74 -7.31 13.95
N PRO A 191 -19.14 -6.50 14.95
CA PRO A 191 -18.92 -6.83 16.35
C PRO A 191 -19.65 -8.12 16.69
N PHE A 192 -19.09 -8.87 17.63
CA PHE A 192 -19.71 -10.10 18.07
C PHE A 192 -20.96 -9.77 18.89
N LEU A 193 -22.01 -10.56 18.69
CA LEU A 193 -23.25 -10.41 19.45
C LEU A 193 -23.06 -10.98 20.85
N ASP A 194 -23.44 -10.21 21.88
CA ASP A 194 -23.50 -10.68 23.26
C ASP A 194 -24.65 -11.68 23.43
N SER A 195 -24.45 -12.67 24.29
CA SER A 195 -25.44 -13.72 24.59
C SER A 195 -26.52 -13.22 25.56
N SER A 196 -27.22 -12.13 25.22
CA SER A 196 -28.17 -11.46 26.13
C SER A 196 -29.60 -12.05 26.11
N GLY A 197 -29.91 -13.05 25.27
CA GLY A 197 -31.19 -13.78 25.33
C GLY A 197 -31.46 -14.78 24.19
N ASN A 198 -32.45 -15.67 24.39
CA ASN A 198 -32.80 -16.76 23.44
C ASN A 198 -33.27 -16.26 22.07
N LEU A 199 -33.96 -15.11 21.98
CA LEU A 199 -34.46 -14.57 20.72
C LEU A 199 -33.34 -14.17 19.75
N HIS A 200 -32.30 -13.49 20.24
CA HIS A 200 -31.14 -13.12 19.42
C HIS A 200 -30.38 -14.35 18.91
N ALA A 201 -30.36 -15.43 19.70
CA ALA A 201 -29.75 -16.69 19.29
C ALA A 201 -30.50 -17.35 18.14
N THR A 202 -31.82 -17.49 18.27
CA THR A 202 -32.69 -18.06 17.24
C THR A 202 -32.58 -17.29 15.92
N GLU A 203 -32.59 -15.95 15.97
CA GLU A 203 -32.48 -15.11 14.79
C GLU A 203 -31.10 -15.23 14.12
N PHE A 204 -30.02 -15.24 14.91
CA PHE A 204 -28.67 -15.42 14.40
C PHE A 204 -28.50 -16.75 13.66
N PHE A 205 -28.92 -17.86 14.28
CA PHE A 205 -28.77 -19.18 13.67
C PHE A 205 -29.61 -19.32 12.40
N ALA A 206 -30.86 -18.83 12.41
CA ALA A 206 -31.68 -18.77 11.21
C ALA A 206 -31.02 -17.92 10.11
N ARG A 207 -30.48 -16.75 10.45
CA ARG A 207 -29.87 -15.81 9.50
C ARG A 207 -28.57 -16.32 8.90
N HIS A 208 -27.69 -16.92 9.71
CA HIS A 208 -26.33 -17.28 9.29
C HIS A 208 -26.16 -18.74 8.86
N TYR A 209 -27.01 -19.65 9.36
CA TYR A 209 -26.93 -21.10 9.15
C TYR A 209 -28.21 -21.73 8.59
N GLY A 210 -29.34 -21.02 8.57
CA GLY A 210 -30.62 -21.53 8.05
C GLY A 210 -31.32 -22.57 8.95
N LEU A 211 -30.71 -22.97 10.06
CA LEU A 211 -31.22 -23.94 11.03
C LEU A 211 -30.96 -23.45 12.46
N GLN A 212 -31.64 -24.04 13.45
CA GLN A 212 -31.41 -23.80 14.88
C GLN A 212 -30.18 -24.56 15.41
N GLU A 213 -29.63 -24.12 16.54
CA GLU A 213 -28.38 -24.62 17.13
C GLU A 213 -28.40 -26.14 17.35
N GLU A 214 -29.48 -26.68 17.93
CA GLU A 214 -29.59 -28.09 18.29
C GLU A 214 -29.48 -28.99 17.06
N SER A 215 -30.02 -28.52 15.94
CA SER A 215 -29.94 -29.21 14.66
C SER A 215 -28.55 -29.16 14.05
N LEU A 216 -27.79 -28.08 14.30
CA LEU A 216 -26.42 -27.88 13.79
C LEU A 216 -25.37 -28.69 14.56
N ARG A 217 -25.68 -29.22 15.75
CA ARG A 217 -24.76 -30.12 16.45
C ARG A 217 -24.51 -31.42 15.67
N LYS A 218 -25.51 -31.89 14.91
CA LYS A 218 -25.35 -33.06 14.05
C LYS A 218 -24.45 -32.73 12.87
N MET A 219 -23.37 -33.49 12.72
CA MET A 219 -22.37 -33.26 11.67
C MET A 219 -22.98 -33.28 10.27
N SER A 220 -23.93 -34.17 9.98
CA SER A 220 -24.59 -34.24 8.67
C SER A 220 -25.32 -32.93 8.31
N HIS A 221 -26.06 -32.38 9.26
CA HIS A 221 -26.77 -31.11 9.07
C HIS A 221 -25.80 -29.94 8.95
N TRP A 222 -24.79 -29.89 9.81
CA TRP A 222 -23.78 -28.83 9.76
C TRP A 222 -23.02 -28.82 8.43
N LEU A 223 -22.56 -29.98 7.95
CA LEU A 223 -21.89 -30.10 6.66
C LEU A 223 -22.81 -29.69 5.50
N HIS A 224 -24.09 -30.08 5.54
CA HIS A 224 -25.07 -29.68 4.53
C HIS A 224 -25.28 -28.17 4.50
N GLN A 225 -25.51 -27.52 5.65
CA GLN A 225 -25.79 -26.08 5.70
C GLN A 225 -24.57 -25.21 5.41
N THR A 226 -23.39 -25.67 5.79
CA THR A 226 -22.12 -24.98 5.51
C THR A 226 -21.53 -25.34 4.16
N GLU A 227 -22.07 -26.36 3.48
CA GLU A 227 -21.57 -26.97 2.25
C GLU A 227 -20.08 -27.37 2.33
N LEU A 228 -19.61 -27.74 3.54
CA LEU A 228 -18.27 -28.25 3.74
C LEU A 228 -18.20 -29.74 3.42
N THR A 229 -17.09 -30.16 2.83
CA THR A 229 -16.72 -31.58 2.83
C THR A 229 -16.23 -32.01 4.21
N ARG A 230 -16.30 -33.31 4.52
CA ARG A 230 -15.74 -33.87 5.77
C ARG A 230 -14.25 -33.52 5.95
N ASN A 231 -13.50 -33.53 4.87
CA ASN A 231 -12.07 -33.19 4.84
C ASN A 231 -11.84 -31.71 5.18
N GLN A 232 -12.64 -30.81 4.63
CA GLN A 232 -12.56 -29.38 4.97
C GLN A 232 -12.99 -29.11 6.41
N ALA A 233 -13.98 -29.82 6.92
CA ALA A 233 -14.39 -29.71 8.33
C ALA A 233 -13.29 -30.17 9.30
N GLN A 234 -12.60 -31.28 9.01
CA GLN A 234 -11.45 -31.72 9.80
C GLN A 234 -10.30 -30.71 9.77
N ALA A 235 -10.01 -30.13 8.60
CA ALA A 235 -8.99 -29.08 8.45
C ALA A 235 -9.36 -27.79 9.19
N LEU A 236 -10.63 -27.35 9.12
CA LEU A 236 -11.14 -26.17 9.83
C LEU A 236 -10.99 -26.29 11.36
N LEU A 237 -11.25 -27.47 11.89
CA LEU A 237 -11.25 -27.74 13.33
C LEU A 237 -9.89 -28.26 13.83
N ALA A 238 -8.92 -28.46 12.93
CA ALA A 238 -7.65 -29.12 13.20
C ALA A 238 -7.83 -30.44 13.98
N CYS A 239 -8.66 -31.35 13.46
CA CYS A 239 -8.97 -32.62 14.11
C CYS A 239 -8.85 -33.82 13.16
N GLY A 240 -8.89 -35.04 13.72
CA GLY A 240 -8.71 -36.27 12.95
C GLY A 240 -7.34 -36.30 12.27
N ARG A 241 -7.31 -36.35 10.94
CA ARG A 241 -6.06 -36.37 10.15
C ARG A 241 -5.28 -35.06 10.20
N ASP A 242 -5.96 -33.97 10.52
CA ASP A 242 -5.42 -32.61 10.52
C ASP A 242 -5.02 -32.15 11.94
N LEU A 243 -4.86 -33.09 12.88
CA LEU A 243 -4.45 -32.82 14.26
C LEU A 243 -3.14 -31.99 14.31
N PRO A 244 -3.07 -30.95 15.17
CA PRO A 244 -1.85 -30.20 15.41
C PRO A 244 -0.75 -31.09 16.00
N VAL A 245 0.40 -31.12 15.33
CA VAL A 245 1.61 -31.78 15.80
C VAL A 245 2.68 -30.72 16.00
N LEU A 246 3.20 -30.62 17.23
CA LEU A 246 4.36 -29.78 17.53
C LEU A 246 5.59 -30.39 16.87
N SER A 247 6.44 -29.55 16.30
CA SER A 247 7.77 -29.95 15.84
C SER A 247 8.52 -30.73 16.93
N GLY A 248 9.09 -31.89 16.56
CA GLY A 248 9.97 -32.65 17.45
C GLY A 248 11.28 -31.93 17.79
N ASN A 249 11.56 -30.80 17.13
CA ASN A 249 12.71 -29.94 17.41
C ASN A 249 12.34 -28.74 18.30
N VAL A 250 11.14 -28.67 18.87
CA VAL A 250 10.71 -27.55 19.70
C VAL A 250 10.16 -28.07 21.02
N SER A 251 10.74 -27.62 22.13
CA SER A 251 10.20 -27.86 23.46
C SER A 251 9.03 -26.92 23.75
N ALA A 252 7.89 -27.45 24.19
CA ALA A 252 6.72 -26.65 24.56
C ALA A 252 7.04 -25.61 25.66
N ALA A 253 8.01 -25.91 26.53
CA ALA A 253 8.44 -25.00 27.60
C ALA A 253 9.27 -23.80 27.09
N ALA A 254 9.85 -23.89 25.88
CA ALA A 254 10.66 -22.86 25.25
C ALA A 254 9.85 -21.90 24.37
N LEU A 255 8.57 -22.18 24.16
CA LEU A 255 7.66 -21.28 23.48
C LEU A 255 7.44 -19.99 24.28
N PRO A 256 7.28 -18.84 23.61
CA PRO A 256 7.01 -17.58 24.29
C PRO A 256 5.78 -17.70 25.19
N ARG A 257 5.95 -17.35 26.46
CA ARG A 257 4.87 -17.39 27.44
C ARG A 257 3.82 -16.33 27.08
N ARG A 258 2.60 -16.81 26.81
CA ARG A 258 1.45 -15.94 26.60
C ARG A 258 0.77 -15.65 27.94
N SER A 259 0.27 -14.44 28.12
CA SER A 259 -0.59 -14.12 29.26
C SER A 259 -1.85 -15.01 29.21
N ALA A 260 -2.46 -15.28 30.37
CA ALA A 260 -3.67 -16.12 30.44
C ALA A 260 -4.77 -15.63 29.49
N ARG A 261 -4.96 -14.31 29.39
CA ARG A 261 -5.92 -13.67 28.45
C ARG A 261 -5.59 -13.87 26.97
N ARG A 262 -4.37 -14.30 26.62
CA ARG A 262 -3.88 -14.52 25.26
C ARG A 262 -3.62 -15.98 24.91
N GLN A 263 -4.02 -16.91 25.76
CA GLN A 263 -3.92 -18.35 25.47
C GLN A 263 -4.95 -18.75 24.42
N ILE A 264 -4.55 -19.60 23.47
CA ILE A 264 -5.35 -20.03 22.32
C ILE A 264 -5.01 -21.49 21.99
N HIS A 265 -5.90 -22.17 21.25
CA HIS A 265 -5.65 -23.50 20.69
C HIS A 265 -4.77 -23.41 19.44
N GLU A 266 -3.89 -24.37 19.19
CA GLU A 266 -2.95 -24.29 18.07
C GLU A 266 -3.59 -24.73 16.74
N ARG A 267 -3.27 -24.04 15.63
CA ARG A 267 -3.72 -24.27 14.23
C ARG A 267 -5.23 -24.19 13.92
N ALA A 268 -6.06 -23.98 14.93
CA ALA A 268 -7.47 -23.60 14.82
C ALA A 268 -7.82 -22.54 15.86
N ALA A 269 -6.86 -21.67 16.17
CA ALA A 269 -6.97 -20.65 17.21
C ALA A 269 -8.13 -19.69 16.96
N TYR A 270 -8.31 -19.25 15.71
CA TYR A 270 -9.33 -18.29 15.33
C TYR A 270 -10.73 -18.81 15.64
N VAL A 271 -11.03 -20.06 15.25
CA VAL A 271 -12.37 -20.64 15.43
C VAL A 271 -12.63 -21.03 16.88
N ASN A 272 -11.59 -21.46 17.60
CA ASN A 272 -11.72 -21.83 19.01
C ASN A 272 -11.83 -20.63 19.94
N GLY A 273 -11.23 -19.49 19.57
CA GLY A 273 -11.14 -18.29 20.40
C GLY A 273 -10.11 -18.43 21.53
N PRO A 274 -9.98 -17.39 22.37
CA PRO A 274 -9.14 -17.46 23.56
C PRO A 274 -9.63 -18.52 24.54
N ILE A 275 -8.68 -19.17 25.22
CA ILE A 275 -8.97 -20.10 26.31
C ILE A 275 -9.36 -19.25 27.52
N THR A 276 -10.57 -19.49 28.04
CA THR A 276 -11.12 -18.79 29.21
C THR A 276 -11.45 -19.81 30.31
N GLU A 277 -11.74 -19.34 31.52
CA GLU A 277 -12.17 -20.22 32.64
C GLU A 277 -13.47 -20.99 32.35
N ASN A 278 -14.22 -20.60 31.30
CA ASN A 278 -15.36 -21.37 30.84
C ASN A 278 -14.93 -22.74 30.31
N ALA A 279 -15.49 -23.81 30.89
CA ALA A 279 -15.22 -25.21 30.55
C ALA A 279 -15.34 -25.51 29.04
N GLN A 280 -16.25 -24.83 28.33
CA GLN A 280 -16.41 -25.00 26.87
C GLN A 280 -15.18 -24.57 26.06
N THR A 281 -14.40 -23.61 26.56
CA THR A 281 -13.24 -23.05 25.85
C THR A 281 -11.92 -23.75 26.21
N GLN A 282 -11.90 -24.55 27.27
CA GLN A 282 -10.74 -25.33 27.72
C GLN A 282 -10.36 -26.44 26.74
N GLN A 283 -11.35 -27.03 26.06
CA GLN A 283 -11.15 -28.03 25.03
C GLN A 283 -11.41 -27.42 23.64
N PRO A 284 -10.66 -27.82 22.59
CA PRO A 284 -10.90 -27.35 21.23
C PRO A 284 -12.20 -27.94 20.67
N LEU A 285 -12.78 -27.27 19.68
CA LEU A 285 -13.82 -27.82 18.83
C LEU A 285 -13.34 -29.15 18.23
N SER A 286 -14.21 -30.15 18.26
CA SER A 286 -13.88 -31.47 17.73
C SER A 286 -15.12 -32.16 17.17
N ILE A 287 -14.91 -33.26 16.47
CA ILE A 287 -15.98 -34.11 15.94
C ILE A 287 -15.90 -35.45 16.65
N ALA A 288 -16.94 -35.81 17.39
CA ALA A 288 -17.07 -37.10 18.05
C ALA A 288 -18.51 -37.61 17.92
N ASN A 289 -18.68 -38.92 17.71
CA ASN A 289 -20.01 -39.56 17.57
C ASN A 289 -20.91 -38.91 16.51
N ALA A 290 -20.33 -38.46 15.39
CA ALA A 290 -21.03 -37.73 14.32
C ALA A 290 -21.68 -36.40 14.77
N GLU A 291 -21.17 -35.80 15.85
CA GLU A 291 -21.60 -34.52 16.38
C GLU A 291 -20.41 -33.56 16.56
N LEU A 292 -20.71 -32.26 16.44
CA LEU A 292 -19.78 -31.18 16.74
C LEU A 292 -19.78 -30.95 18.26
N GLN A 293 -18.61 -31.12 18.87
CA GLN A 293 -18.41 -31.04 20.33
C GLN A 293 -17.74 -29.72 20.72
N ASN A 294 -17.85 -29.38 22.01
CA ASN A 294 -17.28 -28.15 22.60
C ASN A 294 -17.74 -26.87 21.89
N THR A 295 -18.95 -26.86 21.34
CA THR A 295 -19.51 -25.68 20.68
C THR A 295 -19.86 -24.60 21.71
N SER A 296 -19.82 -23.35 21.28
CA SER A 296 -20.34 -22.22 22.05
C SER A 296 -20.88 -21.16 21.10
N TRP A 297 -21.68 -20.24 21.63
CA TRP A 297 -22.21 -19.09 20.90
C TRP A 297 -21.12 -18.32 20.14
N ASN A 298 -20.02 -18.01 20.82
CA ASN A 298 -18.88 -17.29 20.25
C ASN A 298 -18.16 -18.10 19.15
N ARG A 299 -18.09 -19.43 19.31
CA ARG A 299 -17.47 -20.33 18.32
C ARG A 299 -18.29 -20.42 17.04
N TYR A 300 -19.63 -20.44 17.11
CA TYR A 300 -20.46 -20.38 15.89
C TYR A 300 -20.32 -19.06 15.14
N GLN A 301 -20.18 -17.94 15.85
CA GLN A 301 -19.84 -16.63 15.28
C GLN A 301 -18.48 -16.64 14.54
N ARG A 302 -17.47 -17.37 15.05
CA ARG A 302 -16.17 -17.51 14.38
C ARG A 302 -16.21 -18.48 13.20
N LEU A 303 -16.86 -19.62 13.36
CA LEU A 303 -16.97 -20.66 12.33
C LEU A 303 -17.55 -20.10 11.04
N HIS A 304 -18.67 -19.37 11.12
CA HIS A 304 -19.32 -18.88 9.91
C HIS A 304 -18.47 -17.85 9.15
N ARG A 305 -17.63 -17.09 9.85
CA ARG A 305 -16.69 -16.11 9.27
C ARG A 305 -15.50 -16.81 8.64
N MET A 306 -14.86 -17.76 9.33
CA MET A 306 -13.72 -18.51 8.79
C MET A 306 -14.12 -19.35 7.56
N ILE A 307 -15.27 -20.02 7.58
CA ILE A 307 -15.77 -20.80 6.45
C ILE A 307 -16.00 -19.90 5.22
N ARG A 308 -16.64 -18.75 5.40
CA ARG A 308 -16.89 -17.80 4.32
C ARG A 308 -15.58 -17.19 3.80
N LEU A 309 -14.68 -16.79 4.70
CA LEU A 309 -13.36 -16.25 4.32
C LEU A 309 -12.57 -17.26 3.49
N GLN A 310 -12.52 -18.52 3.92
CA GLN A 310 -11.88 -19.62 3.18
C GLN A 310 -12.51 -19.79 1.80
N ARG A 311 -13.85 -19.74 1.71
CA ARG A 311 -14.56 -19.86 0.43
C ARG A 311 -14.28 -18.68 -0.52
N TRP A 312 -14.23 -17.45 -0.03
CA TRP A 312 -14.00 -16.30 -0.89
C TRP A 312 -12.55 -16.18 -1.35
N THR A 313 -11.61 -16.57 -0.50
CA THR A 313 -10.17 -16.46 -0.79
C THR A 313 -9.58 -17.72 -1.41
N GLN A 314 -10.20 -18.89 -1.21
CA GLN A 314 -9.70 -20.21 -1.57
C GLN A 314 -8.35 -20.57 -0.89
N LEU A 315 -7.99 -19.87 0.19
CA LEU A 315 -6.77 -20.12 0.97
C LEU A 315 -6.99 -21.26 1.99
N PRO A 316 -5.97 -22.05 2.37
CA PRO A 316 -6.14 -23.13 3.35
C PRO A 316 -6.52 -22.60 4.75
N PHE A 317 -7.35 -23.33 5.49
CA PHE A 317 -7.78 -22.95 6.85
C PHE A 317 -6.63 -22.73 7.82
N GLU A 318 -5.65 -23.65 7.83
CA GLU A 318 -4.41 -23.53 8.61
C GLU A 318 -3.68 -22.21 8.36
N ALA A 319 -3.50 -21.86 7.09
CA ALA A 319 -2.70 -20.71 6.70
C ALA A 319 -3.47 -19.40 6.97
N LEU A 320 -4.79 -19.41 6.82
CA LEU A 320 -5.67 -18.32 7.27
C LEU A 320 -5.57 -18.17 8.79
N ASP A 321 -5.72 -19.25 9.57
CA ASP A 321 -5.57 -19.22 11.02
C ASP A 321 -4.24 -18.58 11.44
N ALA A 322 -3.12 -19.03 10.84
CA ALA A 322 -1.80 -18.47 11.08
C ALA A 322 -1.74 -16.97 10.79
N LEU A 323 -2.28 -16.50 9.64
CA LEU A 323 -2.30 -15.07 9.31
C LEU A 323 -3.15 -14.27 10.31
N LEU A 324 -4.40 -14.67 10.55
CA LEU A 324 -5.33 -13.92 11.39
C LEU A 324 -4.78 -13.78 12.81
N ILE A 325 -4.19 -14.85 13.35
CA ILE A 325 -3.58 -14.82 14.67
C ILE A 325 -2.30 -14.00 14.70
N SER A 326 -1.48 -14.04 13.64
CA SER A 326 -0.28 -13.19 13.52
C SER A 326 -0.65 -11.72 13.55
N VAL A 327 -1.72 -11.34 12.86
CA VAL A 327 -2.26 -9.96 12.86
C VAL A 327 -2.68 -9.55 14.27
N VAL A 328 -3.54 -10.34 14.92
CA VAL A 328 -4.05 -10.02 16.27
C VAL A 328 -2.91 -9.92 17.29
N ARG A 329 -1.86 -10.73 17.19
CA ARG A 329 -0.72 -10.66 18.10
C ARG A 329 0.12 -9.40 17.94
N ARG A 330 0.16 -8.85 16.72
CA ARG A 330 1.01 -7.71 16.35
C ARG A 330 0.28 -6.38 16.40
N GLU A 331 -1.04 -6.41 16.43
CA GLU A 331 -1.86 -5.23 16.62
C GLU A 331 -1.72 -4.63 18.02
N GLN A 332 -1.59 -3.31 18.04
CA GLN A 332 -1.67 -2.51 19.25
C GLN A 332 -3.08 -2.56 19.85
N ASP A 333 -3.18 -2.85 21.15
CA ASP A 333 -4.44 -2.95 21.90
C ASP A 333 -5.42 -4.01 21.37
N ALA A 334 -4.90 -5.05 20.71
CA ALA A 334 -5.71 -6.10 20.09
C ALA A 334 -6.66 -6.79 21.08
N ASP A 335 -7.92 -6.93 20.68
CA ASP A 335 -8.93 -7.71 21.37
C ASP A 335 -9.07 -9.11 20.72
N LEU A 336 -8.68 -10.15 21.45
CA LEU A 336 -8.82 -11.54 21.01
C LEU A 336 -10.27 -11.99 20.88
N HIS A 337 -11.22 -11.29 21.51
CA HIS A 337 -12.64 -11.55 21.37
C HIS A 337 -13.20 -11.05 20.03
N GLN A 338 -12.56 -10.08 19.38
CA GLN A 338 -12.89 -9.58 18.04
C GLN A 338 -11.70 -9.75 17.06
N PRO A 339 -11.41 -10.99 16.63
CA PRO A 339 -10.16 -11.34 15.94
C PRO A 339 -10.06 -10.85 14.49
N CYS A 340 -11.16 -10.39 13.87
CA CYS A 340 -11.14 -9.89 12.49
C CYS A 340 -11.61 -8.44 12.47
N ASN A 341 -10.76 -7.57 11.95
CA ASN A 341 -10.93 -6.12 11.95
C ASN A 341 -10.24 -5.52 10.70
N ASP A 342 -10.04 -4.20 10.67
CA ASP A 342 -9.44 -3.53 9.51
C ASP A 342 -8.01 -4.01 9.25
N ASN A 343 -7.21 -4.28 10.28
CA ASN A 343 -5.85 -4.80 10.11
C ASN A 343 -5.83 -6.20 9.50
N THR A 344 -6.83 -7.01 9.80
CA THR A 344 -6.97 -8.34 9.18
C THR A 344 -7.21 -8.20 7.68
N LEU A 345 -8.09 -7.28 7.28
CA LEU A 345 -8.39 -6.98 5.88
C LEU A 345 -7.18 -6.33 5.17
N ARG A 346 -6.47 -5.41 5.82
CA ARG A 346 -5.23 -4.80 5.32
C ARG A 346 -4.15 -5.85 5.08
N ALA A 347 -3.91 -6.74 6.04
CA ALA A 347 -2.91 -7.79 5.93
C ALA A 347 -3.24 -8.78 4.82
N LEU A 348 -4.51 -9.21 4.71
CA LEU A 348 -4.97 -10.04 3.60
C LEU A 348 -4.80 -9.31 2.25
N GLY A 349 -5.09 -8.01 2.21
CA GLY A 349 -4.92 -7.21 1.01
C GLY A 349 -3.47 -7.09 0.55
N VAL A 350 -2.57 -6.71 1.45
CA VAL A 350 -1.13 -6.64 1.17
C VAL A 350 -0.57 -8.01 0.80
N TYR A 351 -1.00 -9.09 1.47
CA TYR A 351 -0.67 -10.45 1.08
C TYR A 351 -1.06 -10.74 -0.37
N ARG A 352 -2.32 -10.54 -0.76
CA ARG A 352 -2.79 -10.84 -2.12
C ARG A 352 -2.08 -10.02 -3.19
N TYR A 353 -1.75 -8.77 -2.87
CA TYR A 353 -0.96 -7.92 -3.75
C TYR A 353 0.44 -8.50 -3.97
N LEU A 354 1.16 -8.85 -2.89
CA LEU A 354 2.51 -9.40 -2.96
C LEU A 354 2.55 -10.83 -3.51
N GLU A 355 1.56 -11.67 -3.20
CA GLU A 355 1.42 -13.03 -3.73
C GLU A 355 1.34 -12.99 -5.26
N ARG A 356 0.48 -12.14 -5.82
CA ARG A 356 0.33 -12.05 -7.28
C ARG A 356 1.62 -11.62 -7.98
N ARG A 357 2.42 -10.78 -7.33
CA ARG A 357 3.63 -10.20 -7.92
C ARG A 357 4.89 -11.05 -7.71
N TYR A 358 4.98 -11.77 -6.58
CA TYR A 358 6.20 -12.43 -6.14
C TYR A 358 6.02 -13.92 -5.76
N GLY A 359 4.81 -14.48 -5.79
CA GLY A 359 4.57 -15.89 -5.45
C GLY A 359 4.79 -16.22 -3.96
N LEU A 360 4.46 -15.29 -3.06
CA LEU A 360 4.64 -15.44 -1.62
C LEU A 360 3.56 -16.38 -1.02
N PRO A 361 3.91 -17.51 -0.36
CA PRO A 361 2.95 -18.33 0.36
C PRO A 361 2.45 -17.65 1.64
N LEU A 362 1.18 -17.89 1.97
CA LEU A 362 0.49 -17.26 3.10
C LEU A 362 1.14 -17.49 4.46
N GLU A 363 1.53 -18.73 4.79
CA GLU A 363 2.25 -19.03 6.04
C GLU A 363 3.59 -18.28 6.13
N GLY A 364 4.27 -18.12 5.00
CA GLY A 364 5.50 -17.35 4.90
C GLY A 364 5.28 -15.87 5.17
N PHE A 365 4.17 -15.29 4.70
CA PHE A 365 3.76 -13.92 5.00
C PHE A 365 3.32 -13.75 6.46
N ALA A 366 2.57 -14.71 7.02
CA ALA A 366 2.21 -14.70 8.43
C ALA A 366 3.46 -14.68 9.33
N ALA A 367 4.49 -15.48 9.00
CA ALA A 367 5.78 -15.47 9.69
C ALA A 367 6.63 -14.20 9.44
N MET A 368 6.32 -13.38 8.43
CA MET A 368 6.89 -12.03 8.32
C MET A 368 6.26 -11.07 9.32
N LEU A 369 5.01 -11.31 9.74
CA LEU A 369 4.32 -10.47 10.71
C LEU A 369 4.58 -10.93 12.15
N ASP A 370 4.56 -12.23 12.43
CA ASP A 370 4.75 -12.77 13.78
C ASP A 370 5.82 -13.86 13.80
N GLU A 371 5.69 -14.88 14.66
CA GLU A 371 6.67 -15.94 14.82
C GLU A 371 6.50 -17.03 13.76
N LEU A 372 7.58 -17.76 13.51
CA LEU A 372 7.56 -18.94 12.66
C LEU A 372 6.59 -20.00 13.22
N PRO A 373 5.64 -20.51 12.41
CA PRO A 373 4.82 -21.64 12.77
C PRO A 373 5.66 -22.88 13.09
N VAL A 374 5.56 -23.36 14.33
CA VAL A 374 6.21 -24.59 14.81
C VAL A 374 5.26 -25.80 14.84
N TRP A 375 3.97 -25.57 14.59
CA TRP A 375 2.93 -26.59 14.57
C TRP A 375 2.55 -26.93 13.13
N ALA A 376 2.45 -28.23 12.82
CA ALA A 376 2.03 -28.76 11.51
C ALA A 376 0.74 -29.60 11.64
N SER A 377 0.01 -29.85 10.54
CA SER A 377 -1.13 -30.79 10.54
C SER A 377 -0.65 -32.15 10.06
N GLY A 378 -1.03 -33.18 10.82
CA GLY A 378 -0.71 -34.56 10.48
C GLY A 378 0.79 -34.75 10.28
N ASN A 379 1.18 -35.25 9.11
CA ASN A 379 2.56 -35.61 8.80
C ASN A 379 3.35 -34.52 8.05
N ARG A 380 2.80 -33.31 7.89
CA ARG A 380 3.53 -32.21 7.25
C ARG A 380 4.62 -31.68 8.19
N LEU A 381 5.72 -31.16 7.65
CA LEU A 381 6.71 -30.44 8.45
C LEU A 381 6.20 -29.04 8.78
N SER A 382 6.50 -28.56 9.99
CA SER A 382 6.23 -27.16 10.39
C SER A 382 7.03 -26.19 9.52
N LEU A 383 6.61 -24.94 9.37
CA LEU A 383 7.40 -23.95 8.61
C LEU A 383 8.79 -23.78 9.24
N TYR A 384 8.88 -23.84 10.57
CA TYR A 384 10.15 -23.86 11.30
C TYR A 384 11.07 -24.99 10.81
N ASP A 385 10.57 -26.22 10.73
CA ASP A 385 11.38 -27.37 10.28
C ASP A 385 11.67 -27.34 8.78
N GLN A 386 10.74 -26.84 7.96
CA GLN A 386 10.99 -26.65 6.52
C GLN A 386 12.19 -25.70 6.31
N VAL A 387 12.31 -24.66 7.13
CA VAL A 387 13.42 -23.70 7.05
C VAL A 387 14.71 -24.25 7.66
N PHE A 388 14.66 -24.79 8.88
CA PHE A 388 15.88 -25.10 9.65
C PHE A 388 16.23 -26.59 9.78
N ASN A 389 15.30 -27.51 9.52
CA ASN A 389 15.43 -28.93 9.86
C ASN A 389 15.01 -29.91 8.76
N HIS A 390 14.98 -29.49 7.50
CA HIS A 390 14.70 -30.40 6.39
C HIS A 390 15.89 -31.35 6.10
N ALA A 391 15.64 -32.45 5.38
CA ALA A 391 16.56 -33.58 5.28
C ALA A 391 17.96 -33.25 4.69
N SER A 392 18.08 -32.22 3.86
CA SER A 392 19.35 -31.77 3.27
C SER A 392 20.13 -30.76 4.13
N MET A 393 19.69 -30.50 5.37
CA MET A 393 20.35 -29.52 6.23
C MET A 393 21.65 -30.06 6.85
N PRO A 394 22.73 -29.26 6.88
CA PRO A 394 24.00 -29.67 7.46
C PRO A 394 23.97 -29.67 9.00
N GLY A 395 24.68 -30.61 9.62
CA GLY A 395 24.92 -30.67 11.06
C GLY A 395 23.73 -31.16 11.90
N GLU A 396 23.82 -30.93 13.21
CA GLU A 396 22.80 -31.33 14.20
C GLU A 396 21.54 -30.48 14.14
N THR A 397 20.36 -31.10 14.37
CA THR A 397 19.06 -30.43 14.24
C THR A 397 18.97 -29.19 15.13
N LEU A 398 18.45 -28.09 14.56
CA LEU A 398 18.24 -26.87 15.31
C LEU A 398 17.05 -27.10 16.23
N ARG A 399 17.34 -27.19 17.53
CA ARG A 399 16.30 -27.33 18.56
C ARG A 399 16.00 -25.99 19.24
N VAL A 400 14.73 -25.77 19.53
CA VAL A 400 14.26 -24.71 20.42
C VAL A 400 13.98 -25.33 21.78
N ASP A 401 15.04 -25.50 22.56
CA ASP A 401 14.97 -25.98 23.94
C ASP A 401 15.03 -24.82 24.94
N VAL A 402 14.88 -25.12 26.23
CA VAL A 402 15.07 -24.12 27.30
C VAL A 402 16.56 -24.05 27.65
N PRO A 403 17.33 -23.24 26.92
CA PRO A 403 18.18 -22.26 27.55
C PRO A 403 17.81 -20.86 27.06
N ASN A 404 17.87 -19.86 27.94
CA ASN A 404 17.89 -18.47 27.50
C ASN A 404 19.15 -18.32 26.63
N LEU A 405 19.00 -18.32 25.31
CA LEU A 405 20.07 -17.86 24.44
C LEU A 405 20.29 -16.41 24.85
N ALA A 406 21.37 -16.13 25.58
CA ALA A 406 21.70 -14.75 25.87
C ALA A 406 21.88 -14.10 24.50
N LEU A 407 20.98 -13.17 24.14
CA LEU A 407 20.95 -12.50 22.83
C LEU A 407 22.37 -12.10 22.36
N HIS A 408 23.26 -11.79 23.31
CA HIS A 408 24.60 -11.26 23.13
C HIS A 408 25.73 -12.30 23.07
N GLU A 409 25.48 -13.59 23.28
CA GLU A 409 26.52 -14.64 23.20
C GLU A 409 26.89 -14.97 21.76
N ALA A 410 28.17 -15.29 21.51
CA ALA A 410 28.64 -15.72 20.21
C ALA A 410 27.97 -17.05 19.80
N LEU A 411 27.45 -17.11 18.57
CA LEU A 411 26.82 -18.33 18.06
C LEU A 411 27.91 -19.32 17.60
N PRO A 412 27.82 -20.60 17.99
CA PRO A 412 28.70 -21.66 17.51
C PRO A 412 28.70 -21.81 15.98
N ASP A 413 29.82 -22.26 15.40
CA ASP A 413 30.03 -22.37 13.95
C ASP A 413 29.02 -23.30 13.26
N ASN A 414 28.71 -24.44 13.88
CA ASN A 414 27.69 -25.37 13.39
C ASN A 414 26.30 -24.72 13.29
N LEU A 415 25.93 -23.91 14.30
CA LEU A 415 24.69 -23.15 14.29
C LEU A 415 24.70 -22.09 13.18
N ARG A 416 25.81 -21.35 13.01
CA ARG A 416 25.94 -20.36 11.94
C ARG A 416 25.79 -20.98 10.55
N HIS A 417 26.47 -22.09 10.27
CA HIS A 417 26.33 -22.82 9.00
C HIS A 417 24.89 -23.27 8.74
N ARG A 418 24.19 -23.74 9.78
CA ARG A 418 22.78 -24.15 9.66
C ARG A 418 21.86 -22.95 9.39
N LEU A 419 22.08 -21.83 10.08
CA LEU A 419 21.32 -20.59 9.82
C LEU A 419 21.58 -20.09 8.40
N CYS A 420 22.82 -20.12 7.91
CA CYS A 420 23.17 -19.80 6.53
C CYS A 420 22.40 -20.66 5.53
N ALA A 421 22.40 -21.98 5.70
CA ALA A 421 21.70 -22.90 4.81
C ALA A 421 20.17 -22.67 4.81
N GLY A 422 19.56 -22.55 6.00
CA GLY A 422 18.10 -22.36 6.10
C GLY A 422 17.62 -20.99 5.61
N LEU A 423 18.38 -19.94 5.90
CA LEU A 423 18.05 -18.56 5.50
C LEU A 423 18.54 -18.21 4.10
N ASN A 424 19.29 -19.09 3.45
CA ASN A 424 19.99 -18.85 2.19
C ASN A 424 20.87 -17.59 2.24
N LEU A 425 21.71 -17.50 3.28
CA LEU A 425 22.63 -16.38 3.54
C LEU A 425 24.07 -16.88 3.59
N GLY A 426 25.03 -16.02 3.23
CA GLY A 426 26.46 -16.26 3.49
C GLY A 426 26.82 -16.01 4.96
N ASP A 427 27.87 -16.67 5.44
CA ASP A 427 28.45 -16.43 6.78
C ASP A 427 29.44 -15.25 6.72
N THR A 428 28.90 -14.07 6.45
CA THR A 428 29.70 -12.83 6.26
C THR A 428 29.17 -11.69 7.14
N PRO A 429 30.01 -10.66 7.38
CA PRO A 429 29.61 -9.45 8.10
C PRO A 429 28.33 -8.81 7.55
N ASP A 430 28.20 -8.76 6.23
CA ASP A 430 27.11 -8.09 5.51
C ASP A 430 25.86 -8.97 5.32
N ALA A 431 25.90 -10.23 5.74
CA ALA A 431 24.79 -11.18 5.60
C ALA A 431 24.32 -11.71 6.96
N LEU A 432 24.71 -12.93 7.35
CA LEU A 432 24.23 -13.55 8.59
C LEU A 432 24.58 -12.72 9.83
N HIS A 433 25.81 -12.19 9.92
CA HIS A 433 26.24 -11.43 11.11
C HIS A 433 25.46 -10.12 11.24
N TRP A 434 25.17 -9.46 10.12
CA TRP A 434 24.33 -8.26 10.08
C TRP A 434 22.95 -8.52 10.67
N VAL A 435 22.22 -9.53 10.16
CA VAL A 435 20.84 -9.82 10.64
C VAL A 435 20.80 -10.22 12.11
N ILE A 436 21.85 -10.89 12.61
CA ILE A 436 22.03 -11.18 14.04
C ILE A 436 22.24 -9.89 14.83
N GLY A 437 23.09 -8.98 14.35
CA GLY A 437 23.33 -7.68 14.98
C GLY A 437 22.07 -6.82 15.07
N GLN A 438 21.27 -6.79 14.00
CA GLN A 438 19.98 -6.09 13.98
C GLN A 438 18.98 -6.71 14.97
N ALA A 439 18.89 -8.05 15.03
CA ALA A 439 18.06 -8.76 16.00
C ALA A 439 18.47 -8.44 17.45
N ARG A 440 19.77 -8.42 17.75
CA ARG A 440 20.30 -8.03 19.06
C ARG A 440 19.96 -6.59 19.45
N ARG A 441 19.94 -5.68 18.48
CA ARG A 441 19.69 -4.27 18.71
C ARG A 441 18.23 -3.95 19.00
N TYR A 442 17.30 -4.63 18.32
CA TYR A 442 15.89 -4.23 18.31
C TYR A 442 14.93 -5.21 18.98
N LEU A 443 15.36 -6.43 19.33
CA LEU A 443 14.55 -7.36 20.12
C LEU A 443 14.67 -7.07 21.62
N PRO A 444 13.60 -7.29 22.40
CA PRO A 444 13.63 -7.12 23.85
C PRO A 444 14.55 -8.15 24.51
N SER A 445 15.20 -7.79 25.62
CA SER A 445 16.01 -8.70 26.44
C SER A 445 15.31 -8.96 27.79
N PRO A 446 15.09 -10.22 28.22
CA PRO A 446 15.44 -11.47 27.54
C PRO A 446 14.51 -11.78 26.36
N CYS A 447 15.06 -12.38 25.29
CA CYS A 447 14.31 -12.77 24.10
C CYS A 447 14.14 -14.29 24.03
N PRO A 448 12.91 -14.80 23.80
CA PRO A 448 12.71 -16.22 23.51
C PRO A 448 13.48 -16.66 22.26
N PRO A 449 14.09 -17.87 22.23
CA PRO A 449 14.86 -18.33 21.07
C PRO A 449 14.05 -18.37 19.77
N LEU A 450 12.77 -18.76 19.82
CA LEU A 450 11.90 -18.76 18.65
C LEU A 450 11.69 -17.35 18.07
N THR A 451 11.51 -16.34 18.93
CA THR A 451 11.36 -14.95 18.52
C THR A 451 12.63 -14.44 17.82
N PHE A 452 13.81 -14.81 18.34
CA PHE A 452 15.09 -14.51 17.71
C PHE A 452 15.22 -15.15 16.32
N TYR A 453 14.99 -16.45 16.17
CA TYR A 453 15.05 -17.12 14.87
C TYR A 453 14.00 -16.60 13.88
N SER A 454 12.81 -16.23 14.37
CA SER A 454 11.76 -15.62 13.54
C SER A 454 12.18 -14.24 13.01
N ALA A 455 12.92 -13.46 13.80
CA ALA A 455 13.47 -12.17 13.35
C ALA A 455 14.56 -12.34 12.28
N LEU A 456 15.40 -13.38 12.37
CA LEU A 456 16.37 -13.69 11.32
C LEU A 456 15.67 -14.14 10.04
N TYR A 457 14.69 -15.03 10.16
CA TYR A 457 13.86 -15.47 9.04
C TYR A 457 13.15 -14.31 8.35
N ARG A 458 12.50 -13.43 9.12
CA ARG A 458 11.77 -12.27 8.59
C ARG A 458 12.66 -11.36 7.76
N GLN A 459 13.82 -10.96 8.28
CA GLN A 459 14.78 -10.11 7.57
C GLN A 459 15.23 -10.78 6.26
N ALA A 460 15.65 -12.05 6.31
CA ALA A 460 16.09 -12.80 5.13
C ALA A 460 14.95 -13.00 4.11
N ARG A 461 13.73 -13.25 4.57
CA ARG A 461 12.58 -13.53 3.72
C ARG A 461 12.06 -12.26 3.04
N ILE A 462 12.04 -11.11 3.72
CA ILE A 462 11.66 -9.82 3.13
C ILE A 462 12.70 -9.40 2.08
N ALA A 463 13.99 -9.55 2.36
CA ALA A 463 15.04 -9.28 1.37
C ALA A 463 14.86 -10.16 0.11
N ARG A 464 14.61 -11.46 0.30
CA ARG A 464 14.36 -12.40 -0.80
C ARG A 464 13.09 -12.08 -1.59
N LEU A 465 12.02 -11.64 -0.93
CA LEU A 465 10.77 -11.24 -1.59
C LEU A 465 11.03 -10.18 -2.67
N PHE A 466 11.87 -9.20 -2.37
CA PHE A 466 12.20 -8.11 -3.29
C PHE A 466 13.37 -8.42 -4.24
N GLY A 467 14.07 -9.54 -4.03
CA GLY A 467 15.27 -9.90 -4.78
C GLY A 467 16.49 -9.07 -4.38
N LEU A 468 16.60 -8.73 -3.10
CA LEU A 468 17.69 -7.93 -2.52
C LEU A 468 18.58 -8.76 -1.60
N SER A 469 19.80 -8.27 -1.35
CA SER A 469 20.57 -8.72 -0.19
C SER A 469 19.92 -8.23 1.12
N VAL A 470 20.27 -8.84 2.27
CA VAL A 470 19.73 -8.39 3.57
C VAL A 470 20.17 -6.98 3.92
N LEU A 471 21.39 -6.61 3.53
CA LEU A 471 21.92 -5.26 3.73
C LEU A 471 21.19 -4.25 2.82
N ASP A 472 20.98 -4.57 1.55
CA ASP A 472 20.20 -3.73 0.63
C ASP A 472 18.75 -3.55 1.10
N SER A 473 18.13 -4.62 1.60
CA SER A 473 16.79 -4.56 2.18
C SER A 473 16.74 -3.60 3.37
N HIS A 474 17.76 -3.63 4.24
CA HIS A 474 17.89 -2.69 5.34
C HIS A 474 18.11 -1.25 4.83
N HIS A 475 19.00 -1.06 3.86
CA HIS A 475 19.27 0.24 3.25
C HIS A 475 18.04 0.86 2.59
N VAL A 476 17.22 0.06 1.90
CA VAL A 476 15.95 0.48 1.33
C VAL A 476 14.99 0.96 2.42
N ALA A 477 14.80 0.18 3.50
CA ALA A 477 13.95 0.59 4.61
C ALA A 477 14.46 1.87 5.31
N ALA A 478 15.77 1.95 5.54
CA ALA A 478 16.42 3.11 6.14
C ALA A 478 16.27 4.37 5.27
N LEU A 479 16.37 4.23 3.95
CA LEU A 479 16.19 5.33 3.01
C LEU A 479 14.75 5.86 3.01
N LEU A 480 13.75 4.97 3.15
CA LEU A 480 12.34 5.34 3.09
C LEU A 480 11.84 5.99 4.39
N GLY A 481 12.20 5.43 5.55
CA GLY A 481 11.66 5.87 6.84
C GLY A 481 12.63 5.78 8.01
N GLY A 482 13.93 5.64 7.75
CA GLY A 482 14.97 5.62 8.79
C GLY A 482 14.81 4.47 9.77
N THR A 483 15.10 4.75 11.05
CA THR A 483 15.06 3.74 12.11
C THR A 483 13.67 3.12 12.27
N ASP A 484 12.61 3.93 12.13
CA ASP A 484 11.23 3.49 12.29
C ASP A 484 10.88 2.34 11.35
N TYR A 485 11.44 2.32 10.14
CA TYR A 485 11.18 1.26 9.14
C TYR A 485 12.13 0.08 9.32
N THR A 486 13.41 0.34 9.62
CA THR A 486 14.37 -0.75 9.86
C THR A 486 14.00 -1.61 11.05
N VAL A 487 13.41 -1.01 12.10
CA VAL A 487 12.88 -1.74 13.26
C VAL A 487 11.76 -2.70 12.85
N GLN A 488 10.87 -2.31 11.93
CA GLN A 488 9.77 -3.17 11.47
C GLN A 488 10.31 -4.47 10.86
N LEU A 489 11.41 -4.42 10.09
CA LEU A 489 12.04 -5.61 9.51
C LEU A 489 12.48 -6.65 10.56
N VAL A 490 12.70 -6.22 11.80
CA VAL A 490 13.19 -7.07 12.89
C VAL A 490 12.10 -7.40 13.90
N ASN A 491 11.32 -6.42 14.35
CA ASN A 491 10.25 -6.58 15.32
C ASN A 491 9.00 -5.82 14.83
N PRO A 492 8.22 -6.42 13.92
CA PRO A 492 7.06 -5.76 13.33
C PRO A 492 5.98 -5.48 14.38
N SER A 493 5.25 -4.40 14.13
CA SER A 493 4.00 -4.06 14.79
C SER A 493 2.93 -3.77 13.74
N LEU A 494 1.67 -3.80 14.16
CA LEU A 494 0.54 -3.26 13.44
C LEU A 494 -0.11 -2.17 14.30
N ARG A 495 -0.44 -1.04 13.68
CA ARG A 495 -1.14 0.05 14.38
C ARG A 495 -2.53 -0.39 14.84
N ARG A 496 -3.16 0.39 15.71
CA ARG A 496 -4.56 0.18 16.11
C ARG A 496 -5.48 0.07 14.87
N SER A 497 -6.48 -0.82 14.89
CA SER A 497 -7.44 -0.91 13.78
C SER A 497 -8.13 0.43 13.50
N GLY A 498 -8.38 0.73 12.23
CA GLY A 498 -9.12 1.90 11.77
C GLY A 498 -8.35 3.23 11.75
N VAL A 499 -7.07 3.27 12.16
CA VAL A 499 -6.23 4.49 12.07
C VAL A 499 -5.21 4.40 10.93
N ASN A 500 -4.81 5.57 10.40
CA ASN A 500 -3.83 5.66 9.32
C ASN A 500 -2.39 5.85 9.81
N ALA A 501 -2.12 6.04 11.09
CA ALA A 501 -0.78 6.32 11.61
C ALA A 501 -0.57 5.68 13.00
N PRO A 502 0.67 5.38 13.42
CA PRO A 502 1.94 5.53 12.68
C PRO A 502 2.11 4.49 11.53
N PRO A 503 3.13 4.62 10.65
CA PRO A 503 3.46 3.59 9.67
C PRO A 503 3.80 2.27 10.35
N ASP A 504 3.29 1.17 9.79
CA ASP A 504 3.52 -0.18 10.30
C ASP A 504 4.13 -1.08 9.22
N MET A 505 4.40 -2.34 9.56
CA MET A 505 5.02 -3.31 8.64
C MET A 505 4.31 -3.38 7.28
N LEU A 506 2.98 -3.28 7.23
CA LEU A 506 2.24 -3.37 5.98
C LEU A 506 2.53 -2.18 5.06
N ASP A 507 2.65 -0.97 5.63
CA ASP A 507 3.02 0.21 4.84
C ASP A 507 4.49 0.15 4.40
N VAL A 508 5.39 -0.35 5.27
CA VAL A 508 6.80 -0.54 4.93
C VAL A 508 6.93 -1.46 3.71
N LEU A 509 6.24 -2.62 3.70
CA LEU A 509 6.27 -3.53 2.56
C LEU A 509 5.77 -2.88 1.26
N MET A 510 4.68 -2.10 1.32
CA MET A 510 4.17 -1.39 0.15
C MET A 510 5.13 -0.31 -0.36
N GLN A 511 5.81 0.40 0.52
CA GLN A 511 6.78 1.44 0.13
C GLN A 511 8.11 0.85 -0.37
N MET A 512 8.56 -0.26 0.23
CA MET A 512 9.69 -1.02 -0.29
C MET A 512 9.41 -1.56 -1.69
N ASP A 513 8.21 -2.12 -1.91
CA ASP A 513 7.77 -2.57 -3.24
C ASP A 513 7.82 -1.44 -4.28
N TRP A 514 7.37 -0.23 -3.90
CA TRP A 514 7.47 0.94 -4.76
C TRP A 514 8.92 1.28 -5.12
N LEU A 515 9.81 1.40 -4.12
CA LEU A 515 11.20 1.82 -4.37
C LEU A 515 11.94 0.77 -5.21
N VAL A 516 11.76 -0.51 -4.88
CA VAL A 516 12.37 -1.62 -5.63
C VAL A 516 11.82 -1.67 -7.05
N GLY A 517 10.53 -1.41 -7.25
CA GLY A 517 9.94 -1.26 -8.58
C GLY A 517 10.62 -0.14 -9.38
N TRP A 518 10.75 1.05 -8.80
CA TRP A 518 11.42 2.18 -9.44
C TRP A 518 12.89 1.89 -9.78
N LEU A 519 13.63 1.25 -8.88
CA LEU A 519 15.02 0.84 -9.11
C LEU A 519 15.12 -0.16 -10.28
N LYS A 520 14.22 -1.15 -10.34
CA LYS A 520 14.17 -2.12 -11.45
C LYS A 520 13.82 -1.46 -12.78
N ASP A 521 12.81 -0.58 -12.79
CA ASP A 521 12.38 0.13 -13.99
C ASP A 521 13.48 1.03 -14.56
N THR A 522 14.33 1.58 -13.68
CA THR A 522 15.44 2.46 -14.05
C THR A 522 16.79 1.74 -14.15
N ARG A 523 16.81 0.42 -13.93
CA ARG A 523 18.02 -0.44 -13.93
C ARG A 523 19.13 0.05 -12.99
N GLN A 524 18.73 0.54 -11.81
CA GLN A 524 19.65 1.03 -10.78
C GLN A 524 19.73 0.05 -9.60
N SER A 525 20.92 -0.05 -9.02
CA SER A 525 21.15 -0.77 -7.76
C SER A 525 20.94 0.14 -6.54
N VAL A 526 20.73 -0.48 -5.38
CA VAL A 526 20.61 0.24 -4.11
C VAL A 526 21.90 1.01 -3.80
N ASP A 527 23.07 0.40 -4.01
CA ASP A 527 24.37 1.05 -3.80
C ASP A 527 24.61 2.25 -4.71
N GLN A 528 24.23 2.17 -5.99
CA GLN A 528 24.29 3.34 -6.88
C GLN A 528 23.44 4.49 -6.34
N LEU A 529 22.21 4.21 -5.92
CA LEU A 529 21.34 5.24 -5.34
C LEU A 529 21.92 5.84 -4.05
N ARG A 530 22.47 5.01 -3.15
CA ARG A 530 23.10 5.45 -1.90
C ARG A 530 24.31 6.34 -2.15
N ARG A 531 25.16 5.97 -3.13
CA ARG A 531 26.34 6.76 -3.51
C ARG A 531 25.93 8.12 -4.07
N ARG A 532 24.95 8.17 -5.00
CA ARG A 532 24.42 9.43 -5.55
C ARG A 532 23.80 10.34 -4.49
N LEU A 533 23.24 9.76 -3.43
CA LEU A 533 22.70 10.52 -2.29
C LEU A 533 23.73 10.89 -1.23
N VAL A 534 24.99 10.45 -1.40
CA VAL A 534 26.11 10.68 -0.48
C VAL A 534 25.73 10.27 0.95
N LEU A 535 25.19 9.06 1.09
CA LEU A 535 24.83 8.49 2.40
C LEU A 535 26.04 7.86 3.11
N GLU A 536 27.05 7.45 2.34
CA GLU A 536 28.32 6.92 2.82
C GLU A 536 29.44 7.80 2.24
N PRO A 537 30.01 8.74 3.01
CA PRO A 537 31.04 9.64 2.51
C PRO A 537 32.33 8.88 2.18
N ASP A 538 32.70 7.87 2.97
CA ASP A 538 34.00 7.19 2.84
C ASP A 538 34.10 6.30 1.58
N VAL A 539 32.98 6.00 0.92
CA VAL A 539 32.88 5.09 -0.23
C VAL A 539 32.60 5.84 -1.53
N GLN A 540 32.87 7.16 -1.56
CA GLN A 540 32.64 7.98 -2.75
C GLN A 540 33.76 7.85 -3.79
N PRO A 541 33.45 8.04 -5.08
CA PRO A 541 34.45 8.18 -6.13
C PRO A 541 35.48 9.27 -5.78
N ALA A 542 36.74 9.08 -6.17
CA ALA A 542 37.85 9.97 -5.81
C ALA A 542 37.58 11.45 -6.14
N GLN A 543 36.89 11.73 -7.24
CA GLN A 543 36.51 13.10 -7.63
C GLN A 543 35.48 13.70 -6.66
N ILE A 544 34.42 12.98 -6.31
CA ILE A 544 33.43 13.43 -5.32
C ILE A 544 34.10 13.59 -3.95
N GLN A 545 34.97 12.66 -3.56
CA GLN A 545 35.69 12.75 -2.30
C GLN A 545 36.59 14.00 -2.23
N ALA A 546 37.28 14.34 -3.33
CA ALA A 546 38.07 15.56 -3.41
C ALA A 546 37.21 16.81 -3.20
N TYR A 547 36.01 16.86 -3.79
CA TYR A 547 35.07 17.96 -3.55
C TYR A 547 34.53 17.98 -2.12
N LEU A 548 34.20 16.83 -1.54
CA LEU A 548 33.77 16.75 -0.14
C LEU A 548 34.86 17.25 0.81
N ASN A 549 36.12 16.89 0.56
CA ASN A 549 37.26 17.39 1.34
C ASN A 549 37.43 18.91 1.19
N GLN A 550 37.33 19.46 -0.03
CA GLN A 550 37.37 20.91 -0.24
C GLN A 550 36.23 21.65 0.45
N LEU A 551 35.04 21.04 0.47
CA LEU A 551 33.90 21.62 1.17
C LEU A 551 34.08 21.52 2.69
N ASP A 552 34.65 20.43 3.22
CA ASP A 552 34.99 20.33 4.64
C ASP A 552 36.06 21.37 5.03
N ASP A 553 37.08 21.60 4.20
CA ASP A 553 38.06 22.68 4.40
C ASP A 553 37.38 24.05 4.53
N LEU A 554 36.38 24.34 3.69
CA LEU A 554 35.58 25.57 3.77
C LEU A 554 34.75 25.64 5.06
N VAL A 555 34.20 24.51 5.50
CA VAL A 555 33.44 24.42 6.77
C VAL A 555 34.36 24.60 7.98
N GLN A 556 35.57 24.04 7.96
CA GLN A 556 36.53 24.22 9.04
C GLN A 556 37.01 25.67 9.13
N LEU A 557 37.25 26.31 7.98
CA LEU A 557 37.58 27.73 7.93
C LEU A 557 36.47 28.60 8.55
N THR A 558 35.19 28.32 8.30
CA THR A 558 34.08 29.08 8.91
C THR A 558 33.86 28.80 10.40
N ARG A 559 34.34 27.67 10.91
CA ARG A 559 34.20 27.29 12.32
C ARG A 559 35.29 27.87 13.21
N GLN A 560 36.54 27.87 12.74
CA GLN A 560 37.70 28.16 13.60
C GLN A 560 38.81 28.98 12.93
N GLY A 561 38.76 29.21 11.60
CA GLY A 561 39.94 29.64 10.84
C GLY A 561 39.92 31.04 10.24
N LEU A 562 38.78 31.75 10.22
CA LEU A 562 38.68 33.01 9.47
C LEU A 562 38.92 34.27 10.30
N LEU A 563 38.33 34.35 11.49
CA LEU A 563 38.49 35.50 12.37
C LEU A 563 39.62 35.26 13.37
N ALA A 564 40.51 36.24 13.54
CA ALA A 564 41.59 36.12 14.52
C ALA A 564 41.02 35.97 15.95
N PRO A 565 41.51 35.00 16.75
CA PRO A 565 40.99 34.76 18.09
C PRO A 565 41.22 35.95 19.03
N GLU A 566 42.30 36.70 18.81
CA GLU A 566 42.64 37.94 19.52
C GLU A 566 41.55 39.01 19.31
N ASP A 567 41.13 39.23 18.05
CA ASP A 567 40.10 40.21 17.72
C ASP A 567 38.71 39.87 18.32
N ILE A 568 38.42 38.59 18.58
CA ILE A 568 37.17 38.18 19.24
C ILE A 568 37.29 38.30 20.76
N ALA A 569 38.45 37.95 21.33
CA ALA A 569 38.70 38.08 22.77
C ALA A 569 38.64 39.54 23.22
N ASP A 570 39.17 40.46 22.40
CA ASP A 570 39.18 41.91 22.64
C ASP A 570 37.77 42.52 22.74
N LEU A 571 36.75 41.87 22.19
CA LEU A 571 35.37 42.38 22.19
C LEU A 571 34.62 42.13 23.50
N THR A 572 35.13 41.29 24.42
CA THR A 572 34.47 40.96 25.70
C THR A 572 32.98 40.60 25.54
N LEU A 573 32.66 39.74 24.55
CA LEU A 573 31.28 39.43 24.19
C LEU A 573 30.56 38.64 25.31
N PRO A 574 29.28 38.96 25.59
CA PRO A 574 28.52 38.32 26.67
C PRO A 574 28.31 36.82 26.41
N GLN A 575 28.32 36.02 27.48
CA GLN A 575 27.96 34.61 27.44
C GLN A 575 26.65 34.40 28.21
N PRO A 576 25.86 33.34 27.92
CA PRO A 576 24.66 33.05 28.67
C PRO A 576 24.93 32.88 30.16
N GLU A 577 24.07 33.48 30.99
CA GLU A 577 24.17 33.36 32.45
C GLU A 577 23.95 31.90 32.88
N PRO A 578 24.59 31.43 33.97
CA PRO A 578 24.58 30.02 34.37
C PRO A 578 23.18 29.45 34.62
N ASP A 579 22.24 30.32 35.00
CA ASP A 579 20.83 30.03 35.27
C ASP A 579 20.01 29.73 34.00
N THR A 580 20.46 30.19 32.83
CA THR A 580 19.77 29.98 31.55
C THR A 580 19.84 28.53 31.03
N ARG A 581 20.81 27.72 31.51
CA ARG A 581 21.15 26.38 30.98
C ARG A 581 21.43 26.33 29.47
N SER A 582 21.72 27.48 28.85
CA SER A 582 22.09 27.59 27.43
C SER A 582 23.57 27.21 27.23
N ALA A 583 23.88 26.58 26.10
CA ALA A 583 25.27 26.30 25.73
C ALA A 583 26.06 27.59 25.46
N PRO A 584 27.38 27.62 25.71
CA PRO A 584 28.24 28.76 25.36
C PRO A 584 28.08 29.15 23.89
N ILE A 585 28.00 30.44 23.61
CA ILE A 585 27.80 30.94 22.25
C ILE A 585 29.15 30.91 21.51
N PRO A 586 29.27 30.19 20.38
CA PRO A 586 30.45 30.26 19.53
C PRO A 586 30.40 31.56 18.72
N TRP A 587 30.82 32.67 19.33
CA TRP A 587 30.76 34.01 18.74
C TRP A 587 31.47 34.11 17.38
N HIS A 588 32.61 33.43 17.21
CA HIS A 588 33.28 33.28 15.91
C HIS A 588 32.31 32.80 14.82
N ALA A 589 31.72 31.62 15.02
CA ALA A 589 30.88 30.97 14.03
C ALA A 589 29.58 31.75 13.80
N LEU A 590 29.04 32.40 14.83
CA LEU A 590 27.84 33.24 14.74
C LEU A 590 28.09 34.51 13.91
N ILE A 591 29.22 35.20 14.15
CA ILE A 591 29.62 36.38 13.37
C ILE A 591 29.85 36.00 11.91
N VAL A 592 30.62 34.94 11.65
CA VAL A 592 30.86 34.43 10.29
C VAL A 592 29.54 34.07 9.60
N GLN A 593 28.64 33.36 10.29
CA GLN A 593 27.32 33.02 9.76
C GLN A 593 26.51 34.28 9.39
N GLY A 594 26.43 35.26 10.28
CA GLY A 594 25.66 36.48 10.05
C GLY A 594 26.24 37.38 8.95
N LEU A 595 27.57 37.45 8.83
CA LEU A 595 28.25 38.21 7.78
C LEU A 595 28.08 37.54 6.40
N LEU A 596 28.17 36.21 6.31
CA LEU A 596 27.98 35.45 5.05
C LEU A 596 26.54 35.44 4.54
N HIS A 597 25.56 35.59 5.44
CA HIS A 597 24.15 35.74 5.05
C HIS A 597 23.84 37.13 4.46
N SER A 598 24.62 38.16 4.80
CA SER A 598 24.57 39.51 4.24
C SER A 598 25.43 39.61 2.97
N PRO A 599 25.11 40.50 2.01
CA PRO A 599 25.24 40.23 0.57
C PRO A 599 26.46 39.35 0.22
N PRO A 600 26.25 38.06 -0.14
CA PRO A 600 27.30 37.06 -0.40
C PRO A 600 28.27 37.41 -1.55
N GLN A 601 28.10 38.58 -2.17
CA GLN A 601 29.02 39.11 -3.18
C GLN A 601 30.29 39.70 -2.57
N PHE A 602 30.38 39.81 -1.23
CA PHE A 602 31.42 40.57 -0.53
C PHE A 602 31.75 41.86 -1.31
N LYS A 603 30.84 42.84 -1.26
CA LYS A 603 31.07 44.15 -1.88
C LYS A 603 32.46 44.64 -1.46
N PRO A 604 33.22 45.31 -2.35
CA PRO A 604 34.60 45.73 -2.01
C PRO A 604 34.65 46.64 -0.77
N SER A 605 33.55 47.33 -0.45
CA SER A 605 33.39 48.15 0.74
C SER A 605 32.76 47.35 1.88
N ALA A 606 33.38 47.40 3.07
CA ALA A 606 32.83 46.82 4.28
C ALA A 606 31.47 47.47 4.64
N PRO A 607 30.52 46.72 5.23
CA PRO A 607 29.26 47.28 5.70
C PRO A 607 29.51 48.30 6.82
N THR A 608 28.74 49.39 6.84
CA THR A 608 28.79 50.40 7.91
C THR A 608 27.88 50.03 9.09
N GLU A 609 26.86 49.21 8.85
CA GLU A 609 25.88 48.75 9.84
C GLU A 609 25.87 47.23 9.94
N LEU A 610 25.46 46.72 11.10
CA LEU A 610 25.28 45.29 11.34
C LEU A 610 24.23 44.69 10.38
N PRO A 611 24.55 43.58 9.68
CA PRO A 611 23.57 42.86 8.91
C PRO A 611 22.32 42.47 9.70
N ARG A 612 21.13 42.65 9.09
CA ARG A 612 19.85 42.22 9.70
C ARG A 612 19.87 40.77 10.17
N THR A 613 20.45 39.85 9.40
CA THR A 613 20.54 38.44 9.77
C THR A 613 21.44 38.21 10.99
N LEU A 614 22.55 38.95 11.11
CA LEU A 614 23.42 38.88 12.29
C LEU A 614 22.69 39.42 13.53
N VAL A 615 21.95 40.52 13.40
CA VAL A 615 21.10 41.05 14.47
C VAL A 615 20.09 40.00 14.94
N GLN A 616 19.37 39.37 14.01
CA GLN A 616 18.40 38.31 14.32
C GLN A 616 19.05 37.09 14.99
N LEU A 617 20.24 36.68 14.54
CA LEU A 617 20.97 35.55 15.14
C LEU A 617 21.44 35.85 16.57
N ILE A 618 21.80 37.10 16.87
CA ILE A 618 22.15 37.55 18.22
C ILE A 618 20.90 37.58 19.11
N GLU A 619 19.82 38.18 18.63
CA GLU A 619 18.56 38.31 19.38
C GLU A 619 17.89 36.95 19.68
N ALA A 620 18.12 35.95 18.82
CA ALA A 620 17.63 34.60 19.02
C ALA A 620 18.34 33.84 20.17
N ARG A 621 19.40 34.40 20.77
CA ARG A 621 20.12 33.80 21.90
C ARG A 621 19.60 34.37 23.22
N THR A 622 19.31 33.47 24.16
CA THR A 622 18.98 33.81 25.55
C THR A 622 20.28 34.00 26.34
N LEU A 623 20.61 35.24 26.64
CA LEU A 623 21.78 35.60 27.46
C LEU A 623 21.43 35.73 28.94
N SER A 624 20.23 36.24 29.25
CA SER A 624 19.69 36.38 30.60
C SER A 624 18.19 36.02 30.62
N LEU A 625 17.70 35.50 31.75
CA LEU A 625 16.26 35.24 31.96
C LEU A 625 15.47 36.54 32.24
N ASP A 626 16.15 37.59 32.72
CA ASP A 626 15.59 38.93 32.85
C ASP A 626 15.56 39.62 31.48
N PRO A 627 14.38 40.04 30.96
CA PRO A 627 14.23 40.64 29.64
C PRO A 627 14.99 41.97 29.48
N ASP A 628 15.04 42.82 30.50
CA ASP A 628 15.72 44.12 30.41
C ASP A 628 17.24 43.93 30.34
N ARG A 629 17.75 43.01 31.17
CA ARG A 629 19.17 42.66 31.18
C ARG A 629 19.60 41.91 29.91
N ASN A 630 18.73 41.04 29.38
CA ASN A 630 18.96 40.33 28.12
C ASN A 630 19.03 41.32 26.95
N ALA A 631 18.14 42.31 26.90
CA ALA A 631 18.17 43.38 25.91
C ALA A 631 19.45 44.24 26.02
N ALA A 632 19.88 44.57 27.24
CA ALA A 632 21.13 45.29 27.47
C ALA A 632 22.36 44.50 26.98
N GLN A 633 22.43 43.20 27.27
CA GLN A 633 23.51 42.33 26.81
C GLN A 633 23.51 42.17 25.27
N HIS A 634 22.34 42.07 24.64
CA HIS A 634 22.24 42.11 23.16
C HIS A 634 22.76 43.43 22.60
N ALA A 635 22.43 44.57 23.21
CA ALA A 635 22.90 45.88 22.78
C ALA A 635 24.43 46.01 22.89
N VAL A 636 25.01 45.53 23.99
CA VAL A 636 26.47 45.47 24.20
C VAL A 636 27.14 44.63 23.10
N ALA A 637 26.64 43.42 22.84
CA ALA A 637 27.18 42.54 21.80
C ALA A 637 27.11 43.19 20.41
N LYS A 638 25.97 43.78 20.04
CA LYS A 638 25.81 44.47 18.76
C LYS A 638 26.79 45.65 18.63
N HIS A 639 26.90 46.48 19.65
CA HIS A 639 27.82 47.63 19.64
C HIS A 639 29.28 47.19 19.50
N ALA A 640 29.70 46.17 20.26
CA ALA A 640 31.04 45.61 20.20
C ALA A 640 31.38 45.08 18.79
N ILE A 641 30.51 44.26 18.20
CA ILE A 641 30.72 43.69 16.85
C ILE A 641 30.76 44.78 15.77
N THR A 642 29.97 45.85 15.94
CA THR A 642 29.91 46.96 14.96
C THR A 642 31.27 47.68 14.86
N LYS A 643 31.99 47.86 15.97
CA LYS A 643 33.30 48.54 15.99
C LYS A 643 34.36 47.83 15.15
N LYS A 644 34.34 46.49 15.14
CA LYS A 644 35.32 45.64 14.44
C LYS A 644 34.80 45.09 13.10
N LEU A 645 33.61 45.52 12.66
CA LEU A 645 32.92 44.93 11.52
C LEU A 645 33.71 45.03 10.21
N GLY A 646 34.42 46.13 9.98
CA GLY A 646 35.28 46.30 8.80
C GLY A 646 36.57 45.47 8.80
N GLU A 647 37.06 45.05 9.97
CA GLU A 647 38.19 44.13 10.10
C GLU A 647 37.73 42.70 9.87
N PHE A 648 36.63 42.28 10.52
CA PHE A 648 36.02 40.97 10.29
C PHE A 648 35.62 40.76 8.83
N TYR A 649 35.11 41.79 8.18
CA TYR A 649 34.74 41.71 6.76
C TYR A 649 35.95 41.47 5.85
N ARG A 650 37.09 42.12 6.12
CA ARG A 650 38.33 41.92 5.35
C ARG A 650 38.92 40.53 5.59
N GLN A 651 38.85 40.02 6.81
CA GLN A 651 39.31 38.68 7.16
C GLN A 651 38.51 37.55 6.47
N LEU A 652 37.29 37.83 6.02
CA LEU A 652 36.47 36.89 5.25
C LEU A 652 36.80 36.82 3.75
N GLN A 653 37.62 37.73 3.22
CA GLN A 653 37.96 37.78 1.79
C GLN A 653 38.57 36.47 1.23
N PRO A 654 39.48 35.77 1.95
CA PRO A 654 40.05 34.50 1.46
C PRO A 654 38.99 33.40 1.29
N LEU A 655 37.93 33.42 2.10
CA LEU A 655 36.82 32.46 1.97
C LEU A 655 36.05 32.72 0.68
N LYS A 656 35.81 34.00 0.34
CA LYS A 656 35.17 34.39 -0.93
C LYS A 656 35.95 33.84 -2.11
N ASP A 657 37.27 34.06 -2.14
CA ASP A 657 38.11 33.64 -3.25
C ASP A 657 38.11 32.11 -3.42
N LYS A 658 38.07 31.36 -2.31
CA LYS A 658 37.94 29.89 -2.35
C LYS A 658 36.56 29.42 -2.81
N ILE A 659 35.47 30.05 -2.36
CA ILE A 659 34.10 29.75 -2.84
C ILE A 659 33.99 30.07 -4.32
N ASP A 660 34.50 31.23 -4.74
CA ASP A 660 34.52 31.64 -6.14
C ASP A 660 35.33 30.65 -6.97
N ALA A 661 36.51 30.21 -6.52
CA ALA A 661 37.31 29.21 -7.22
C ALA A 661 36.59 27.87 -7.38
N LEU A 662 35.92 27.38 -6.33
CA LEU A 662 35.25 26.07 -6.33
C LEU A 662 34.01 26.03 -7.23
N PHE A 663 33.28 27.14 -7.34
CA PHE A 663 32.07 27.27 -8.17
C PHE A 663 32.29 28.13 -9.44
N SER A 664 33.54 28.30 -9.88
CA SER A 664 33.87 28.93 -11.16
C SER A 664 33.83 27.92 -12.30
N THR A 665 33.44 28.37 -13.50
CA THR A 665 33.43 27.54 -14.69
C THR A 665 34.84 27.37 -15.27
N PRO A 666 35.18 26.18 -15.81
CA PRO A 666 36.22 26.08 -16.84
C PRO A 666 35.74 26.87 -18.07
N SER A 667 36.64 27.64 -18.67
CA SER A 667 36.37 28.75 -19.61
C SER A 667 35.65 28.41 -20.94
N ASN A 668 35.15 27.19 -21.13
CA ASN A 668 34.67 26.67 -22.42
C ASN A 668 33.16 26.37 -22.50
N VAL A 669 32.37 26.60 -21.43
CA VAL A 669 30.91 26.41 -21.48
C VAL A 669 30.20 27.76 -21.28
N PRO A 670 29.35 28.23 -22.22
CA PRO A 670 28.58 29.45 -22.04
C PRO A 670 27.51 29.21 -20.97
N GLY A 671 27.82 29.59 -19.72
CA GLY A 671 26.88 29.54 -18.61
C GLY A 671 26.11 30.86 -18.45
N ASP A 672 24.85 30.76 -18.04
CA ASP A 672 24.02 31.92 -17.71
C ASP A 672 24.65 32.68 -16.50
N PRO A 673 25.07 33.95 -16.67
CA PRO A 673 25.66 34.73 -15.58
C PRO A 673 24.73 34.86 -14.37
N ALA A 674 23.41 34.80 -14.56
CA ALA A 674 22.44 34.80 -13.47
C ALA A 674 22.55 33.54 -12.61
N LEU A 675 22.78 32.38 -13.23
CA LEU A 675 22.94 31.10 -12.54
C LEU A 675 24.21 31.09 -11.69
N HIS A 676 25.32 31.54 -12.24
CA HIS A 676 26.60 31.63 -11.51
C HIS A 676 26.50 32.55 -10.29
N LEU A 677 25.83 33.68 -10.47
CA LEU A 677 25.59 34.59 -9.36
C LEU A 677 24.70 33.91 -8.31
N GLN A 678 23.60 33.28 -8.72
CA GLN A 678 22.71 32.58 -7.79
C GLN A 678 23.39 31.41 -7.06
N SER A 679 24.17 30.57 -7.75
CA SER A 679 24.85 29.41 -7.17
C SER A 679 25.85 29.83 -6.09
N ARG A 680 26.68 30.84 -6.34
CA ARG A 680 27.62 31.41 -5.36
C ARG A 680 26.89 31.95 -4.13
N ARG A 681 25.79 32.68 -4.34
CA ARG A 681 24.96 33.20 -3.24
C ARG A 681 24.39 32.07 -2.38
N LEU A 682 23.93 30.99 -3.00
CA LEU A 682 23.36 29.84 -2.30
C LEU A 682 24.44 29.02 -1.58
N ALA A 683 25.59 28.81 -2.21
CA ALA A 683 26.74 28.13 -1.61
C ALA A 683 27.24 28.86 -0.35
N ALA A 684 27.48 30.17 -0.45
CA ALA A 684 27.90 30.99 0.69
C ALA A 684 26.90 30.90 1.85
N ARG A 685 25.59 30.93 1.57
CA ARG A 685 24.54 30.77 2.59
C ARG A 685 24.51 29.38 3.23
N GLN A 686 24.74 28.31 2.49
CA GLN A 686 24.79 26.98 3.11
C GLN A 686 26.06 26.77 3.94
N ILE A 687 27.21 27.20 3.43
CA ILE A 687 28.48 27.16 4.17
C ILE A 687 28.40 28.03 5.44
N ALA A 688 27.67 29.15 5.40
CA ALA A 688 27.39 29.94 6.60
C ALA A 688 26.61 29.15 7.67
N ARG A 689 25.63 28.34 7.25
CA ARG A 689 24.79 27.57 8.16
C ARG A 689 25.52 26.40 8.81
N THR A 690 26.59 25.90 8.20
CA THR A 690 27.37 24.76 8.74
C THR A 690 28.33 25.19 9.85
N ALA A 691 28.65 26.49 9.93
CA ALA A 691 29.53 27.07 10.94
C ALA A 691 29.03 26.79 12.38
N THR A 692 27.71 26.79 12.58
CA THR A 692 27.07 26.54 13.88
C THR A 692 26.37 25.19 14.00
N ALA A 693 26.41 24.36 12.95
CA ALA A 693 25.73 23.05 12.93
C ALA A 693 26.57 21.95 13.60
N GLN A 694 25.93 21.01 14.29
CA GLN A 694 26.63 19.85 14.87
C GLN A 694 27.07 18.84 13.80
N SER A 695 26.19 18.53 12.83
CA SER A 695 26.49 17.73 11.63
C SER A 695 26.37 18.61 10.38
N HIS A 696 27.37 18.60 9.51
CA HIS A 696 27.45 19.48 8.34
C HIS A 696 27.30 18.76 6.99
N LEU A 697 27.58 17.46 6.91
CA LEU A 697 27.55 16.71 5.65
C LEU A 697 26.18 16.80 4.96
N ASP A 698 25.08 16.66 5.72
CA ASP A 698 23.72 16.77 5.18
C ASP A 698 23.39 18.16 4.62
N LEU A 699 24.03 19.21 5.12
CA LEU A 699 23.86 20.58 4.61
C LEU A 699 24.71 20.81 3.35
N VAL A 700 25.91 20.24 3.33
CA VAL A 700 26.95 20.50 2.34
C VAL A 700 26.79 19.64 1.09
N LYS A 701 26.31 18.40 1.21
CA LYS A 701 26.12 17.49 0.06
C LYS A 701 25.18 18.07 -1.01
N HIS A 702 24.25 18.95 -0.62
CA HIS A 702 23.37 19.63 -1.55
C HIS A 702 24.11 20.57 -2.52
N LEU A 703 25.30 21.05 -2.14
CA LEU A 703 26.14 21.90 -2.99
C LEU A 703 26.77 21.15 -4.17
N LEU A 704 26.82 19.82 -4.11
CA LEU A 704 27.33 19.00 -5.22
C LEU A 704 26.50 19.20 -6.51
N LEU A 705 25.21 19.52 -6.39
CA LEU A 705 24.36 19.84 -7.53
C LEU A 705 24.77 21.14 -8.24
N LEU A 706 25.51 22.04 -7.58
CA LEU A 706 25.95 23.31 -8.14
C LEU A 706 27.29 23.22 -8.88
N LEU A 707 27.98 22.07 -8.83
CA LEU A 707 29.26 21.88 -9.49
C LEU A 707 29.11 21.96 -11.02
N PRO A 708 30.15 22.40 -11.76
CA PRO A 708 30.12 22.51 -13.23
C PRO A 708 29.78 21.19 -13.95
N ASP A 709 30.24 20.06 -13.41
CA ASP A 709 30.11 18.74 -14.04
C ASP A 709 29.21 17.80 -13.20
N ALA A 710 28.28 18.38 -12.45
CA ALA A 710 27.45 17.66 -11.47
C ALA A 710 26.64 16.51 -12.07
N GLU A 711 26.16 16.66 -13.30
CA GLU A 711 25.40 15.63 -14.01
C GLU A 711 26.23 14.39 -14.33
N GLU A 712 27.51 14.55 -14.68
CA GLU A 712 28.42 13.43 -14.93
C GLU A 712 28.90 12.85 -13.60
N LEU A 713 29.33 13.69 -12.67
CA LEU A 713 29.86 13.28 -11.37
C LEU A 713 28.83 12.49 -10.54
N LEU A 714 27.57 12.95 -10.52
CA LEU A 714 26.48 12.29 -9.78
C LEU A 714 25.66 11.33 -10.66
N GLU A 715 26.08 11.10 -11.90
CA GLU A 715 25.40 10.24 -12.88
C GLU A 715 23.89 10.54 -12.99
N LEU A 716 23.54 11.83 -13.12
CA LEU A 716 22.15 12.28 -13.20
C LEU A 716 21.55 11.94 -14.56
N ALA A 717 20.25 11.62 -14.57
CA ALA A 717 19.53 11.26 -15.79
C ALA A 717 19.18 12.44 -16.71
N VAL A 718 19.67 13.64 -16.40
CA VAL A 718 19.34 14.87 -17.13
C VAL A 718 20.59 15.54 -17.67
N SER A 719 20.43 16.29 -18.76
CA SER A 719 21.51 17.10 -19.33
C SER A 719 21.88 18.28 -18.42
N ARG A 720 23.09 18.84 -18.63
CA ARG A 720 23.56 20.06 -17.95
C ARG A 720 22.58 21.22 -18.07
N GLN A 721 22.02 21.41 -19.26
CA GLN A 721 21.09 22.49 -19.54
C GLN A 721 19.81 22.35 -18.70
N THR A 722 19.22 21.15 -18.66
CA THR A 722 18.03 20.85 -17.86
C THR A 722 18.32 21.02 -16.36
N LEU A 723 19.46 20.51 -15.88
CA LEU A 723 19.86 20.69 -14.48
C LEU A 723 19.96 22.18 -14.13
N ASN A 724 20.62 22.98 -14.97
CA ASN A 724 20.76 24.42 -14.79
C ASN A 724 19.39 25.13 -14.70
N THR A 725 18.43 24.74 -15.54
CA THR A 725 17.05 25.27 -15.46
C THR A 725 16.40 24.98 -14.11
N PHE A 726 16.53 23.76 -13.58
CA PHE A 726 15.98 23.41 -12.28
C PHE A 726 16.75 24.02 -11.10
N LEU A 727 18.04 24.31 -11.24
CA LEU A 727 18.81 25.05 -10.23
C LEU A 727 18.38 26.52 -10.15
N LEU A 728 18.05 27.14 -11.30
CA LEU A 728 17.50 28.50 -11.36
C LEU A 728 16.06 28.53 -10.82
N HIS A 729 15.27 27.52 -11.16
CA HIS A 729 13.86 27.42 -10.82
C HIS A 729 13.50 26.13 -10.03
N PRO A 730 13.96 25.97 -8.77
CA PRO A 730 13.70 24.74 -8.00
C PRO A 730 12.22 24.43 -7.79
N HIS A 731 11.38 25.47 -7.66
CA HIS A 731 9.92 25.36 -7.58
C HIS A 731 9.27 24.65 -8.78
N TRP A 732 9.94 24.57 -9.94
CA TRP A 732 9.44 23.80 -11.09
C TRP A 732 9.54 22.29 -10.87
N LEU A 733 10.39 21.80 -9.96
CA LEU A 733 10.46 20.36 -9.68
C LEU A 733 9.28 19.89 -8.83
N SER A 734 8.98 20.62 -7.75
CA SER A 734 7.95 20.25 -6.79
C SER A 734 7.47 21.49 -6.03
N GLN A 735 6.19 21.47 -5.63
CA GLN A 735 5.57 22.52 -4.83
C GLN A 735 6.19 22.68 -3.44
N GLU A 736 6.93 21.67 -2.95
CA GLU A 736 7.65 21.75 -1.67
C GLU A 736 8.90 22.64 -1.76
N GLN A 737 9.34 22.99 -2.98
CA GLN A 737 10.49 23.86 -3.21
C GLN A 737 10.05 25.32 -3.38
N THR A 738 10.81 26.25 -2.83
CA THR A 738 10.52 27.69 -2.95
C THR A 738 11.39 28.34 -4.03
N GLN A 739 10.87 29.40 -4.66
CA GLN A 739 11.63 30.14 -5.66
C GLN A 739 12.91 30.73 -5.06
N GLY A 740 14.04 30.56 -5.74
CA GLY A 740 15.35 31.03 -5.28
C GLY A 740 15.94 30.28 -4.09
N SER A 741 15.35 29.16 -3.66
CA SER A 741 15.95 28.26 -2.67
C SER A 741 17.08 27.42 -3.27
N LEU A 742 17.85 26.75 -2.42
CA LEU A 742 18.81 25.75 -2.88
C LEU A 742 18.06 24.44 -3.17
N LEU A 743 18.19 23.94 -4.39
CA LEU A 743 17.74 22.58 -4.71
C LEU A 743 18.56 21.56 -3.93
N LYS A 744 17.87 20.69 -3.18
CA LYS A 744 18.51 19.72 -2.29
C LYS A 744 18.70 18.36 -2.95
N LEU A 745 19.92 17.85 -2.93
CA LEU A 745 20.23 16.45 -3.28
C LEU A 745 19.50 15.50 -2.31
N THR A 746 18.37 14.96 -2.77
CA THR A 746 17.41 14.15 -2.01
C THR A 746 16.84 13.06 -2.90
N LEU A 747 16.29 11.99 -2.31
CA LEU A 747 15.63 10.92 -3.08
C LEU A 747 14.54 11.49 -3.99
N ASN A 748 13.73 12.43 -3.50
CA ASN A 748 12.71 13.10 -4.30
C ASN A 748 13.28 13.83 -5.53
N THR A 749 14.40 14.54 -5.36
CA THR A 749 15.03 15.26 -6.48
C THR A 749 15.58 14.28 -7.51
N LEU A 750 16.29 13.24 -7.08
CA LEU A 750 16.80 12.21 -8.00
C LEU A 750 15.65 11.47 -8.72
N TYR A 751 14.60 11.12 -7.98
CA TYR A 751 13.39 10.53 -8.55
C TYR A 751 12.80 11.43 -9.63
N LEU A 752 12.55 12.71 -9.34
CA LEU A 752 11.94 13.63 -10.30
C LEU A 752 12.83 13.86 -11.52
N LEU A 753 14.14 14.04 -11.38
CA LEU A 753 15.06 14.14 -12.51
C LEU A 753 15.01 12.87 -13.40
N GLN A 754 14.92 11.70 -12.79
CA GLN A 754 14.73 10.45 -13.52
C GLN A 754 13.35 10.38 -14.21
N ARG A 755 12.29 10.90 -13.58
CA ARG A 755 10.95 10.99 -14.18
C ARG A 755 10.89 11.96 -15.35
N PHE A 756 11.68 13.03 -15.33
CA PHE A 756 11.86 13.91 -16.48
C PHE A 756 12.40 13.13 -17.67
N ALA A 757 13.51 12.42 -17.50
CA ALA A 757 14.11 11.60 -18.57
C ALA A 757 13.14 10.52 -19.07
N HIS A 758 12.51 9.80 -18.15
CA HIS A 758 11.51 8.78 -18.49
C HIS A 758 10.30 9.33 -19.25
N CYS A 759 9.87 10.55 -18.95
CA CYS A 759 8.81 11.25 -19.68
C CYS A 759 9.20 11.47 -21.15
N LEU A 760 10.43 11.96 -21.39
CA LEU A 760 10.95 12.16 -22.74
C LEU A 760 10.98 10.84 -23.53
N ASP A 761 11.51 9.78 -22.93
CA ASP A 761 11.66 8.48 -23.60
C ASP A 761 10.30 7.80 -23.87
N THR A 762 9.42 7.78 -22.87
CA THR A 762 8.16 7.01 -22.93
C THR A 762 7.12 7.67 -23.83
N TYR A 763 7.11 9.01 -23.88
CA TYR A 763 6.16 9.78 -24.67
C TYR A 763 6.77 10.36 -25.95
N GLY A 764 8.06 10.14 -26.21
CA GLY A 764 8.77 10.63 -27.39
C GLY A 764 8.81 12.16 -27.47
N LEU A 765 9.00 12.83 -26.32
CA LEU A 765 8.93 14.28 -26.19
C LEU A 765 10.33 14.90 -26.32
N ALA A 766 10.40 16.08 -26.95
CA ALA A 766 11.63 16.85 -26.98
C ALA A 766 11.83 17.59 -25.64
N GLN A 767 13.08 17.63 -25.16
CA GLN A 767 13.47 18.31 -23.92
C GLN A 767 12.96 19.76 -23.88
N ASP A 768 13.20 20.51 -24.95
CA ASP A 768 12.85 21.93 -25.04
C ASP A 768 11.33 22.16 -24.98
N SER A 769 10.53 21.22 -25.50
CA SER A 769 9.06 21.32 -25.43
C SER A 769 8.54 21.18 -24.00
N VAL A 770 9.13 20.30 -23.20
CA VAL A 770 8.73 20.13 -21.79
C VAL A 770 9.21 21.31 -20.94
N LEU A 771 10.41 21.82 -21.19
CA LEU A 771 10.91 23.01 -20.50
C LEU A 771 10.13 24.28 -20.87
N ASP A 772 9.79 24.49 -22.15
CA ASP A 772 8.92 25.59 -22.61
C ASP A 772 7.53 25.48 -21.98
N TYR A 773 6.98 24.27 -21.88
CA TYR A 773 5.73 24.02 -21.17
C TYR A 773 5.80 24.48 -19.70
N LEU A 774 6.82 24.01 -18.94
CA LEU A 774 6.99 24.36 -17.54
C LEU A 774 7.22 25.86 -17.35
N GLN A 775 8.01 26.49 -18.23
CA GLN A 775 8.23 27.92 -18.22
C GLN A 775 6.89 28.67 -18.37
N ARG A 776 6.10 28.33 -19.40
CA ARG A 776 4.79 28.97 -19.65
C ARG A 776 3.77 28.70 -18.54
N ALA A 777 3.81 27.51 -17.94
CA ALA A 777 2.93 27.14 -16.84
C ALA A 777 3.23 27.91 -15.54
N ASN A 778 4.46 28.41 -15.38
CA ASN A 778 4.88 29.20 -14.21
C ASN A 778 4.96 30.71 -14.47
N THR A 779 4.88 31.16 -15.73
CA THR A 779 4.76 32.58 -16.05
C THR A 779 3.30 33.04 -15.94
N PRO A 780 3.00 34.13 -15.22
CA PRO A 780 1.64 34.66 -15.15
C PRO A 780 1.21 35.14 -16.55
N SER A 781 0.11 34.57 -17.07
CA SER A 781 -0.45 35.00 -18.35
C SER A 781 -1.16 36.35 -18.19
N PRO A 782 -1.02 37.30 -19.13
CA PRO A 782 -1.82 38.51 -19.13
C PRO A 782 -3.31 38.15 -19.28
N ALA A 783 -4.18 38.88 -18.57
CA ALA A 783 -5.61 38.62 -18.55
C ALA A 783 -6.20 38.58 -19.99
N GLY A 784 -6.83 37.45 -20.36
CA GLY A 784 -7.61 37.33 -21.59
C GLY A 784 -7.04 36.44 -22.70
N VAL A 785 -5.88 35.81 -22.55
CA VAL A 785 -5.34 34.83 -23.53
C VAL A 785 -5.34 33.42 -22.93
N ASP A 786 -6.52 32.81 -22.82
CA ASP A 786 -6.68 31.40 -22.41
C ASP A 786 -6.43 30.45 -23.60
N THR A 787 -5.16 30.19 -23.88
CA THR A 787 -4.81 28.79 -24.20
C THR A 787 -4.39 28.18 -22.89
N SER A 788 -5.32 27.49 -22.22
CA SER A 788 -5.10 26.92 -20.90
C SER A 788 -3.83 26.03 -20.91
N ALA A 789 -3.05 26.05 -19.84
CA ALA A 789 -1.88 25.18 -19.71
C ALA A 789 -2.25 23.70 -19.99
N THR A 790 -3.48 23.32 -19.64
CA THR A 790 -4.05 22.01 -19.93
C THR A 790 -4.13 21.69 -21.43
N THR A 791 -4.58 22.61 -22.28
CA THR A 791 -4.63 22.40 -23.74
C THR A 791 -3.25 22.18 -24.34
N ARG A 792 -2.23 22.91 -23.86
CA ARG A 792 -0.83 22.68 -24.29
C ARG A 792 -0.34 21.30 -23.85
N LEU A 793 -0.60 20.90 -22.61
CA LEU A 793 -0.21 19.59 -22.11
C LEU A 793 -0.91 18.46 -22.87
N ALA A 794 -2.20 18.62 -23.17
CA ALA A 794 -2.99 17.69 -23.97
C ALA A 794 -2.40 17.47 -25.36
N ALA A 795 -2.04 18.56 -26.05
CA ALA A 795 -1.37 18.49 -27.35
C ALA A 795 -0.01 17.78 -27.26
N LEU A 796 0.75 18.05 -26.20
CA LEU A 796 2.07 17.49 -25.96
C LEU A 796 2.00 15.97 -25.68
N LEU A 797 1.03 15.53 -24.87
CA LEU A 797 0.83 14.11 -24.52
C LEU A 797 -0.02 13.33 -25.53
N LYS A 798 -0.59 14.00 -26.54
CA LYS A 798 -1.63 13.45 -27.43
C LYS A 798 -2.78 12.81 -26.66
N TRP A 799 -3.23 13.51 -25.63
CA TRP A 799 -4.26 13.06 -24.71
C TRP A 799 -5.43 14.04 -24.67
N GLU A 800 -6.63 13.59 -24.29
CA GLU A 800 -7.83 14.43 -24.32
C GLU A 800 -7.77 15.52 -23.24
N VAL A 801 -8.10 16.76 -23.63
CA VAL A 801 -8.08 17.93 -22.74
C VAL A 801 -8.96 17.70 -21.51
N GLY A 802 -10.18 17.20 -21.69
CA GLY A 802 -11.14 16.96 -20.61
C GLY A 802 -10.67 15.94 -19.57
N GLU A 803 -9.89 14.94 -19.98
CA GLU A 803 -9.31 13.96 -19.04
C GLU A 803 -8.24 14.60 -18.15
N ILE A 804 -7.38 15.45 -18.73
CA ILE A 804 -6.36 16.17 -17.97
C ILE A 804 -6.99 17.21 -17.04
N GLU A 805 -8.05 17.92 -17.47
CA GLU A 805 -8.76 18.89 -16.63
C GLU A 805 -9.35 18.25 -15.38
N HIS A 806 -9.95 17.06 -15.52
CA HIS A 806 -10.46 16.29 -14.38
C HIS A 806 -9.39 15.95 -13.35
N LEU A 807 -8.19 15.59 -13.80
CA LEU A 807 -7.06 15.29 -12.92
C LEU A 807 -6.46 16.57 -12.32
N ALA A 808 -6.22 17.60 -13.14
CA ALA A 808 -5.63 18.85 -12.72
C ALA A 808 -6.44 19.53 -11.61
N ALA A 809 -7.77 19.37 -11.61
CA ALA A 809 -8.65 19.87 -10.54
C ALA A 809 -8.36 19.28 -9.14
N HIS A 810 -7.58 18.20 -9.03
CA HIS A 810 -7.15 17.61 -7.75
C HIS A 810 -5.75 18.02 -7.32
N LEU A 811 -5.03 18.76 -8.16
CA LEU A 811 -3.76 19.36 -7.78
C LEU A 811 -4.01 20.62 -6.94
N PRO A 812 -3.10 20.98 -6.00
CA PRO A 812 -3.27 22.14 -5.13
C PRO A 812 -3.54 23.46 -5.86
N ASN A 813 -2.86 23.70 -6.98
CA ASN A 813 -3.03 24.92 -7.79
C ASN A 813 -4.09 24.78 -8.89
N LYS A 814 -4.79 23.63 -8.94
CA LYS A 814 -5.72 23.25 -10.03
C LYS A 814 -5.09 23.26 -11.42
N GLN A 815 -3.76 23.25 -11.49
CA GLN A 815 -2.96 23.31 -12.70
C GLN A 815 -1.69 22.48 -12.51
N VAL A 816 -1.12 22.04 -13.62
CA VAL A 816 0.15 21.31 -13.66
C VAL A 816 1.27 22.34 -13.80
N ASN A 817 1.84 22.77 -12.67
CA ASN A 817 2.93 23.76 -12.67
C ASN A 817 4.30 23.14 -12.43
N THR A 818 4.36 21.94 -11.86
CA THR A 818 5.61 21.30 -11.47
C THR A 818 5.83 19.96 -12.16
N LEU A 819 7.07 19.49 -12.17
CA LEU A 819 7.41 18.16 -12.65
C LEU A 819 6.78 17.05 -11.80
N ALA A 820 6.62 17.27 -10.49
CA ALA A 820 5.87 16.36 -9.62
C ALA A 820 4.38 16.27 -10.02
N ASP A 821 3.77 17.40 -10.37
CA ASP A 821 2.40 17.43 -10.90
C ASP A 821 2.32 16.68 -12.24
N LEU A 822 3.28 16.93 -13.14
CA LEU A 822 3.38 16.24 -14.42
C LEU A 822 3.56 14.72 -14.23
N ASP A 823 4.47 14.29 -13.36
CA ASP A 823 4.67 12.87 -13.05
C ASP A 823 3.36 12.21 -12.59
N TRP A 824 2.60 12.87 -11.72
CA TRP A 824 1.31 12.35 -11.28
C TRP A 824 0.32 12.21 -12.44
N ILE A 825 0.22 13.20 -13.33
CA ILE A 825 -0.60 13.11 -14.56
C ILE A 825 -0.16 11.93 -15.44
N LEU A 826 1.14 11.70 -15.61
CA LEU A 826 1.65 10.58 -16.41
C LEU A 826 1.34 9.23 -15.77
N ARG A 827 1.46 9.10 -14.44
CA ARG A 827 1.04 7.89 -13.70
C ARG A 827 -0.46 7.63 -13.85
N CYS A 828 -1.29 8.68 -13.80
CA CYS A 828 -2.72 8.58 -14.09
C CYS A 828 -2.98 8.12 -15.52
N HIS A 829 -2.28 8.69 -16.52
CA HIS A 829 -2.40 8.27 -17.91
C HIS A 829 -2.02 6.80 -18.10
N GLN A 830 -0.96 6.33 -17.45
CA GLN A 830 -0.57 4.92 -17.49
C GLN A 830 -1.66 4.02 -16.85
N ALA A 831 -2.26 4.43 -15.73
CA ALA A 831 -3.35 3.69 -15.11
C ALA A 831 -4.62 3.65 -15.97
N VAL A 832 -4.96 4.76 -16.64
CA VAL A 832 -6.03 4.83 -17.66
C VAL A 832 -5.77 3.82 -18.77
N ARG A 833 -4.54 3.78 -19.33
CA ARG A 833 -4.16 2.82 -20.39
C ARG A 833 -4.21 1.36 -19.94
N LEU A 834 -3.81 1.06 -18.70
CA LEU A 834 -3.80 -0.31 -18.18
C LEU A 834 -5.22 -0.83 -17.87
N THR A 835 -6.10 0.04 -17.38
CA THR A 835 -7.44 -0.35 -16.96
C THR A 835 -8.46 -0.26 -18.09
N GLY A 836 -8.29 0.71 -19.00
CA GLY A 836 -9.28 1.13 -19.99
C GLY A 836 -10.25 2.20 -19.47
N LEU A 837 -10.16 2.58 -18.19
CA LEU A 837 -11.03 3.59 -17.59
C LEU A 837 -10.66 5.00 -18.02
N CYS A 838 -11.65 5.87 -18.22
CA CYS A 838 -11.39 7.30 -18.34
C CYS A 838 -10.93 7.90 -17.00
N ALA A 839 -10.22 9.03 -17.04
CA ALA A 839 -9.61 9.67 -15.86
C ALA A 839 -10.61 9.95 -14.73
N LYS A 840 -11.81 10.42 -15.08
CA LYS A 840 -12.90 10.66 -14.12
C LYS A 840 -13.33 9.37 -13.41
N THR A 841 -13.45 8.27 -14.14
CA THR A 841 -13.87 6.98 -13.57
C THR A 841 -12.75 6.33 -12.78
N LEU A 842 -11.48 6.52 -13.20
CA LEU A 842 -10.31 6.10 -12.43
C LEU A 842 -10.28 6.78 -11.05
N LEU A 843 -10.51 8.10 -11.00
CA LEU A 843 -10.61 8.83 -9.72
C LEU A 843 -11.77 8.31 -8.85
N LYS A 844 -12.93 8.04 -9.45
CA LYS A 844 -14.05 7.40 -8.74
C LYS A 844 -13.69 6.01 -8.21
N ALA A 845 -12.92 5.22 -8.96
CA ALA A 845 -12.48 3.90 -8.51
C ALA A 845 -11.59 3.99 -7.26
N THR A 846 -10.78 5.04 -7.12
CA THR A 846 -10.00 5.31 -5.90
C THR A 846 -10.82 5.93 -4.75
N ASP A 847 -12.06 6.35 -5.02
CA ASP A 847 -13.01 6.88 -4.03
C ASP A 847 -13.95 5.81 -3.46
N LEU A 848 -13.88 4.58 -3.97
CA LEU A 848 -14.68 3.47 -3.47
C LEU A 848 -14.31 3.15 -2.03
N HIS A 849 -15.31 2.89 -1.20
CA HIS A 849 -15.12 2.52 0.20
C HIS A 849 -15.16 1.01 0.37
N ALA A 850 -14.30 0.49 1.24
CA ALA A 850 -14.20 -0.95 1.49
C ALA A 850 -15.40 -1.53 2.27
N THR A 851 -16.24 -0.68 2.88
CA THR A 851 -17.39 -1.08 3.71
C THR A 851 -18.74 -0.58 3.19
N LEU A 852 -18.77 0.26 2.16
CA LEU A 852 -20.02 0.86 1.67
C LEU A 852 -20.21 0.55 0.18
N MET A 853 -21.32 -0.13 -0.13
CA MET A 853 -21.80 -0.33 -1.49
C MET A 853 -22.70 0.84 -1.89
N ASN A 854 -22.25 1.66 -2.85
CA ASN A 854 -22.93 2.86 -3.32
C ASN A 854 -23.09 2.85 -4.86
N GLU A 855 -23.68 3.90 -5.44
CA GLU A 855 -23.84 4.01 -6.89
C GLU A 855 -22.49 4.09 -7.64
N ASP A 856 -21.42 4.58 -7.00
CA ASP A 856 -20.10 4.64 -7.63
C ASP A 856 -19.55 3.24 -7.94
N TRP A 857 -19.80 2.25 -7.08
CA TRP A 857 -19.45 0.85 -7.38
C TRP A 857 -20.10 0.37 -8.67
N ARG A 858 -21.39 0.70 -8.89
CA ARG A 858 -22.11 0.31 -10.11
C ARG A 858 -21.56 1.04 -11.34
N HIS A 859 -21.29 2.33 -11.20
CA HIS A 859 -20.72 3.15 -12.28
C HIS A 859 -19.31 2.67 -12.68
N VAL A 860 -18.46 2.35 -11.70
CA VAL A 860 -17.11 1.84 -11.98
C VAL A 860 -17.20 0.44 -12.59
N GLY A 861 -18.06 -0.43 -12.05
CA GLY A 861 -18.27 -1.79 -12.58
C GLY A 861 -18.78 -1.81 -14.02
N SER A 862 -19.74 -0.95 -14.36
CA SER A 862 -20.26 -0.86 -15.73
C SER A 862 -19.22 -0.33 -16.71
N ALA A 863 -18.49 0.73 -16.35
CA ALA A 863 -17.42 1.30 -17.16
C ALA A 863 -16.28 0.29 -17.43
N LEU A 864 -15.96 -0.54 -16.43
CA LEU A 864 -14.97 -1.60 -16.57
C LEU A 864 -15.43 -2.76 -17.46
N ILE A 865 -16.73 -3.04 -17.53
CA ILE A 865 -17.28 -4.04 -18.46
C ILE A 865 -17.24 -3.52 -19.89
N THR A 866 -17.62 -2.26 -20.10
CA THR A 866 -17.63 -1.66 -21.46
C THR A 866 -16.24 -1.54 -22.06
N THR A 867 -15.20 -1.57 -21.23
CA THR A 867 -13.78 -1.45 -21.61
C THR A 867 -13.06 -2.80 -21.61
N ALA A 868 -13.76 -3.89 -21.29
CA ALA A 868 -13.21 -5.24 -21.44
C ALA A 868 -13.12 -5.58 -22.94
N PRO A 869 -11.97 -6.14 -23.40
CA PRO A 869 -11.73 -6.44 -24.81
C PRO A 869 -12.64 -7.53 -25.38
#